data_AF-A0A427YHP8-F1
#
_entry.id   AF-A0A427YHP8-F1
#
_cell.length_a   1.000
_cell.length_b   1.000
_cell.length_c   1.000
_cell.angle_alpha   90.00
_cell.angle_beta   90.00
_cell.angle_gamma   90.00
#
_symmetry.space_group_name_H-M   'P 1'
#
loop_
_entity.id
_entity.type
_entity.pdbx_description
1 polymer ?
#
loop_
_entity_poly.entity_id
_entity_poly.type
_entity_poly.pdbx_seq_one_letter_code
_entity_poly.pdbx_strand_id
1 'polypeptide(L)'
;MASTSASSAVSEVLRQPDDLLKLAAYRKKLLKEKGALDAKLAAGVKTQLDATREALLRLQSSRAAVAMIREEMLAVEKLKVGAEGEGDAFDKITRVSTVHRNLAQTTKMVNNLRSMSDKVDSMISLLDSDKNQPGGSAGPSSNLLFIHFQLQQLEAFRNETLHQAKKAEAGERQVLVDWFAKLDRVGQEFEAWLWEIAGKVVELVRRGNGGTVVRLLKVVEFEGKEDEKAVALRLVRKVAGSTDAASKFKSMQANARVIKNYRHKLLDAMKASVRAAFQRQLEDCQGDFLGLIEELGWIYKDIIRIKDDVDPLFPSDYEIAPFLVKAYHTSLNDTLRKVVDAAPEAKALLELHAWIKEYRVSMKELEIPSAWLQPALLDGKSQDLIEDYVKLIVSKLDEWTTNLMREETTKFQWRTREPEEGQDGLFGMEGVVDFFQLVNQQCDLALDSNQGAVLARVVTESAKVMRRVQQEWLSVVAEEARLQAEKKPEEVPGGLVEYVIALANDQLKSADHAEALSARLEQLVSEKYKAVISARLNEAIDGYLDVAKRCTSSLIEFVFNDLRPVTKELITSTWYSGQIMPQIVETMRDYMNDYQAHLNPSIFEILLEDLLDALLISYLNALRRAPSRALRMPVAIQRIKGDISMAFDFFAQYKRPEDLEVNFEVMDQVVSMLSAGSQMVFMDYWSFAKKHGPQLAFVEAIMKARDDFDRVVVQDIMDTLRRKVREEGITDPPEPTIMNRVTAQSTKLLERLPNINLANISNLAGTYAGRLQDYGGRVRDMSDQLRDRL
;
A
#
# COMPACT_ATOMS: atom_id res chain seq x y z
N MET A 1 -8.07 -25.78 -39.24
CA MET A 1 -7.31 -27.02 -38.94
C MET A 1 -6.01 -26.95 -39.70
N ALA A 2 -4.92 -26.61 -39.01
CA ALA A 2 -3.59 -26.48 -39.62
C ALA A 2 -3.14 -27.83 -40.18
N SER A 3 -2.64 -27.85 -41.41
CA SER A 3 -2.11 -29.05 -42.04
C SER A 3 -0.77 -29.41 -41.38
N THR A 4 -0.80 -30.28 -40.38
CA THR A 4 0.39 -30.92 -39.84
C THR A 4 1.13 -31.57 -41.01
N SER A 5 2.34 -31.09 -41.34
CA SER A 5 3.09 -31.67 -42.45
C SER A 5 3.42 -33.12 -42.12
N ALA A 6 3.41 -34.00 -43.12
CA ALA A 6 3.77 -35.41 -42.93
C ALA A 6 5.18 -35.56 -42.30
N SER A 7 6.08 -34.60 -42.57
CA SER A 7 7.40 -34.54 -41.93
C SER A 7 7.34 -34.24 -40.43
N SER A 8 6.45 -33.36 -39.99
CA SER A 8 6.24 -33.04 -38.57
C SER A 8 5.64 -34.21 -37.79
N ALA A 9 4.65 -34.90 -38.38
CA ALA A 9 4.04 -36.07 -37.75
C ALA A 9 5.01 -37.27 -37.63
N VAL A 10 5.94 -37.42 -38.57
CA VAL A 10 7.00 -38.45 -38.51
C VAL A 10 8.09 -38.06 -37.52
N SER A 11 8.45 -36.77 -37.47
CA SER A 11 9.43 -36.20 -36.53
C SER A 11 9.00 -36.33 -35.07
N GLU A 12 7.70 -36.25 -34.75
CA GLU A 12 7.22 -36.45 -33.38
C GLU A 12 7.38 -37.89 -32.89
N VAL A 13 7.28 -38.86 -33.80
CA VAL A 13 7.19 -40.29 -33.46
C VAL A 13 8.55 -40.99 -33.48
N LEU A 14 9.50 -40.55 -34.31
CA LEU A 14 10.83 -41.14 -34.44
C LEU A 14 11.90 -40.20 -33.88
N ARG A 15 11.99 -40.10 -32.55
CA ARG A 15 12.97 -39.24 -31.87
C ARG A 15 14.27 -39.95 -31.53
N GLN A 16 14.25 -41.27 -31.34
CA GLN A 16 15.43 -42.08 -30.99
C GLN A 16 15.61 -43.28 -31.96
N PRO A 17 16.84 -43.81 -32.13
CA PRO A 17 17.10 -44.92 -33.06
C PRO A 17 16.28 -46.19 -32.76
N ASP A 18 16.01 -46.47 -31.49
CA ASP A 18 15.22 -47.64 -31.06
C ASP A 18 13.73 -47.56 -31.46
N ASP A 19 13.22 -46.36 -31.74
CA ASP A 19 11.83 -46.17 -32.19
C ASP A 19 11.59 -46.72 -33.61
N LEU A 20 12.65 -47.02 -34.37
CA LEU A 20 12.56 -47.72 -35.65
C LEU A 20 11.93 -49.11 -35.52
N LEU A 21 12.05 -49.76 -34.36
CA LEU A 21 11.41 -51.06 -34.09
C LEU A 21 9.86 -50.94 -34.05
N LYS A 22 9.33 -49.75 -33.74
CA LYS A 22 7.88 -49.47 -33.64
C LYS A 22 7.25 -49.11 -34.99
N LEU A 23 8.05 -48.93 -36.05
CA LEU A 23 7.57 -48.54 -37.40
C LEU A 23 6.54 -49.51 -37.98
N ALA A 24 6.74 -50.82 -37.81
CA ALA A 24 5.83 -51.83 -38.35
C ALA A 24 4.43 -51.73 -37.71
N ALA A 25 4.38 -51.50 -36.39
CA ALA A 25 3.13 -51.31 -35.66
C ALA A 25 2.45 -49.99 -36.04
N TYR A 26 3.22 -48.90 -36.17
CA TYR A 26 2.69 -47.59 -36.57
C TYR A 26 2.16 -47.60 -38.00
N ARG A 27 2.87 -48.25 -38.94
CA ARG A 27 2.41 -48.46 -40.32
C ARG A 27 1.09 -49.23 -40.35
N LYS A 28 0.94 -50.27 -39.52
CA LYS A 28 -0.30 -51.04 -39.40
C LYS A 28 -1.44 -50.18 -38.82
N LYS A 29 -1.14 -49.31 -37.85
CA LYS A 29 -2.10 -48.34 -37.30
C LYS A 29 -2.57 -47.34 -38.35
N LEU A 30 -1.65 -46.70 -39.08
CA LEU A 30 -1.96 -45.75 -40.15
C LEU A 30 -2.72 -46.41 -41.31
N LEU A 31 -2.40 -47.66 -41.66
CA LEU A 31 -3.17 -48.42 -42.66
C LEU A 31 -4.61 -48.69 -42.19
N LYS A 32 -4.81 -48.97 -40.91
CA LYS A 32 -6.15 -49.16 -40.33
C LYS A 32 -6.93 -47.83 -40.28
N GLU A 33 -6.28 -46.74 -39.89
CA GLU A 33 -6.88 -45.40 -39.90
C GLU A 33 -7.23 -44.95 -41.33
N LYS A 34 -6.33 -45.18 -42.30
CA LYS A 34 -6.60 -44.94 -43.71
C LYS A 34 -7.78 -45.78 -44.20
N GLY A 35 -7.83 -47.07 -43.89
CA GLY A 35 -8.95 -47.94 -44.29
C GLY A 35 -10.28 -47.49 -43.68
N ALA A 36 -10.28 -47.04 -42.43
CA ALA A 36 -11.47 -46.48 -41.79
C ALA A 36 -11.91 -45.14 -42.41
N LEU A 37 -10.94 -44.26 -42.73
CA LEU A 37 -11.19 -42.99 -43.42
C LEU A 37 -11.71 -43.21 -44.84
N ASP A 38 -11.11 -44.12 -45.61
CA ASP A 38 -11.53 -44.46 -46.96
C ASP A 38 -12.94 -45.07 -46.97
N ALA A 39 -13.27 -45.93 -45.99
CA ALA A 39 -14.63 -46.46 -45.83
C ALA A 39 -15.63 -45.36 -45.49
N LYS A 40 -15.27 -44.42 -44.60
CA LYS A 40 -16.12 -43.29 -44.23
C LYS A 40 -16.30 -42.30 -45.39
N LEU A 41 -15.24 -42.05 -46.16
CA LEU A 41 -15.28 -41.24 -47.38
C LEU A 41 -16.16 -41.90 -48.44
N ALA A 42 -15.99 -43.20 -48.71
CA ALA A 42 -16.80 -43.92 -49.67
C ALA A 42 -18.29 -43.92 -49.28
N ALA A 43 -18.60 -44.14 -48.00
CA ALA A 43 -19.96 -44.06 -47.48
C ALA A 43 -20.53 -42.63 -47.62
N GLY A 44 -19.76 -41.61 -47.23
CA GLY A 44 -20.17 -40.20 -47.32
C GLY A 44 -20.36 -39.73 -48.77
N VAL A 45 -19.46 -40.10 -49.68
CA VAL A 45 -19.60 -39.83 -51.11
C VAL A 45 -20.84 -40.49 -51.65
N LYS A 46 -21.11 -41.75 -51.31
CA LYS A 46 -22.34 -42.44 -51.70
C LYS A 46 -23.59 -41.73 -51.18
N THR A 47 -23.59 -41.30 -49.92
CA THR A 47 -24.76 -40.59 -49.34
C THR A 47 -25.02 -39.26 -50.06
N GLN A 48 -23.96 -38.52 -50.39
CA GLN A 48 -24.06 -37.26 -51.13
C GLN A 48 -24.51 -37.49 -52.59
N LEU A 49 -24.04 -38.57 -53.23
CA LEU A 49 -24.45 -38.95 -54.58
C LEU A 49 -25.94 -39.38 -54.63
N ASP A 50 -26.38 -40.14 -53.64
CA ASP A 50 -27.78 -40.55 -53.51
C ASP A 50 -28.68 -39.33 -53.23
N ALA A 51 -28.26 -38.42 -52.33
CA ALA A 51 -28.99 -37.18 -52.05
C ALA A 51 -29.06 -36.24 -53.25
N THR A 52 -27.96 -36.09 -54.01
CA THR A 52 -27.95 -35.27 -55.23
C THR A 52 -28.78 -35.89 -56.34
N ARG A 53 -28.77 -37.22 -56.48
CA ARG A 53 -29.64 -37.94 -57.41
C ARG A 53 -31.12 -37.77 -57.04
N GLU A 54 -31.47 -37.93 -55.77
CA GLU A 54 -32.85 -37.72 -55.31
C GLU A 54 -33.29 -36.26 -55.50
N ALA A 55 -32.42 -35.29 -55.20
CA ALA A 55 -32.68 -33.88 -55.44
C ALA A 55 -32.90 -33.60 -56.94
N LEU A 56 -32.12 -34.20 -57.83
CA LEU A 56 -32.30 -34.10 -59.29
C LEU A 56 -33.64 -34.68 -59.74
N LEU A 57 -34.04 -35.84 -59.22
CA LEU A 57 -35.34 -36.44 -59.51
C LEU A 57 -36.49 -35.56 -59.02
N ARG A 58 -36.40 -35.01 -57.81
CA ARG A 58 -37.38 -34.06 -57.26
C ARG A 58 -37.43 -32.75 -58.05
N LEU A 59 -36.30 -32.29 -58.56
CA LEU A 59 -36.23 -31.06 -59.37
C LEU A 59 -36.83 -31.29 -60.76
N GLN A 60 -36.59 -32.46 -61.35
CA GLN A 60 -37.20 -32.86 -62.61
C GLN A 60 -38.71 -33.02 -62.48
N SER A 61 -39.20 -33.64 -61.39
CA SER A 61 -40.64 -33.74 -61.12
C SER A 61 -41.27 -32.38 -60.84
N SER A 62 -40.60 -31.51 -60.08
CA SER A 62 -41.04 -30.14 -59.83
C SER A 62 -41.10 -29.32 -61.13
N ARG A 63 -40.11 -29.47 -62.02
CA ARG A 63 -40.10 -28.83 -63.34
C ARG A 63 -41.27 -29.33 -64.20
N ALA A 64 -41.56 -30.63 -64.20
CA ALA A 64 -42.70 -31.19 -64.91
C ALA A 64 -44.03 -30.67 -64.34
N ALA A 65 -44.17 -30.61 -63.01
CA ALA A 65 -45.34 -30.05 -62.36
C ALA A 65 -45.54 -28.56 -62.67
N VAL A 66 -44.47 -27.76 -62.67
CA VAL A 66 -44.52 -26.34 -63.05
C VAL A 66 -44.88 -26.16 -64.54
N ALA A 67 -44.38 -27.03 -65.42
CA ALA A 67 -44.75 -27.02 -66.83
C ALA A 67 -46.25 -27.32 -67.01
N MET A 68 -46.78 -28.33 -66.31
CA MET A 68 -48.22 -28.63 -66.28
C MET A 68 -49.03 -27.45 -65.74
N ILE A 69 -48.64 -26.87 -64.59
CA ILE A 69 -49.34 -25.69 -64.04
C ILE A 69 -49.33 -24.54 -65.04
N ARG A 70 -48.23 -24.33 -65.75
CA ARG A 70 -48.14 -23.29 -66.80
C ARG A 70 -49.10 -23.59 -67.96
N GLU A 71 -49.18 -24.84 -68.40
CA GLU A 71 -50.07 -25.26 -69.48
C GLU A 71 -51.54 -25.12 -69.07
N GLU A 72 -51.90 -25.55 -67.86
CA GLU A 72 -53.23 -25.35 -67.26
C GLU A 72 -53.55 -23.86 -67.10
N MET A 73 -52.61 -23.03 -66.66
CA MET A 73 -52.81 -21.58 -66.55
C MET A 73 -52.98 -20.92 -67.93
N LEU A 74 -52.25 -21.39 -68.95
CA LEU A 74 -52.45 -20.95 -70.33
C LEU A 74 -53.79 -21.43 -70.90
N ALA A 75 -54.26 -22.62 -70.50
CA ALA A 75 -55.59 -23.12 -70.84
C ALA A 75 -56.69 -22.28 -70.18
N VAL A 76 -56.54 -21.92 -68.91
CA VAL A 76 -57.41 -20.99 -68.17
C VAL A 76 -57.40 -19.60 -68.81
N GLU A 77 -56.23 -19.10 -69.21
CA GLU A 77 -56.10 -17.82 -69.90
C GLU A 77 -56.76 -17.85 -71.30
N LYS A 78 -56.62 -18.96 -72.04
CA LYS A 78 -57.36 -19.18 -73.29
C LYS A 78 -58.87 -19.26 -73.10
N LEU A 79 -59.36 -19.92 -72.04
CA LEU A 79 -60.79 -19.95 -71.71
C LEU A 79 -61.32 -18.56 -71.36
N LYS A 80 -60.50 -17.73 -70.70
CA LYS A 80 -60.81 -16.33 -70.42
C LYS A 80 -60.90 -15.47 -71.70
N VAL A 81 -60.04 -15.71 -72.68
CA VAL A 81 -60.00 -14.96 -73.96
C VAL A 81 -61.03 -15.51 -74.98
N GLY A 82 -61.35 -16.81 -74.96
CA GLY A 82 -62.33 -17.42 -75.87
C GLY A 82 -63.79 -17.07 -75.60
N ALA A 83 -64.09 -16.42 -74.47
CA ALA A 83 -65.43 -16.03 -74.03
C ALA A 83 -65.70 -14.52 -74.19
N GLU A 84 -65.29 -13.93 -75.33
CA GLU A 84 -65.45 -12.49 -75.64
C GLU A 84 -66.92 -11.99 -75.72
N GLY A 85 -67.91 -12.87 -75.53
CA GLY A 85 -69.33 -12.51 -75.35
C GLY A 85 -69.86 -12.56 -73.90
N GLU A 86 -69.14 -13.19 -72.96
CA GLU A 86 -69.53 -13.36 -71.54
C GLU A 86 -68.64 -12.57 -70.55
N GLY A 87 -67.63 -11.84 -71.05
CA GLY A 87 -66.65 -11.10 -70.24
C GLY A 87 -67.22 -10.07 -69.28
N ASP A 88 -68.37 -9.44 -69.60
CA ASP A 88 -68.99 -8.43 -68.73
C ASP A 88 -69.63 -9.06 -67.46
N ALA A 89 -70.10 -10.32 -67.55
CA ALA A 89 -70.60 -11.05 -66.38
C ALA A 89 -69.45 -11.46 -65.45
N PHE A 90 -68.33 -11.92 -66.02
CA PHE A 90 -67.16 -12.33 -65.25
C PHE A 90 -66.45 -11.14 -64.57
N ASP A 91 -66.37 -9.98 -65.24
CA ASP A 91 -65.85 -8.74 -64.65
C ASP A 91 -66.77 -8.21 -63.54
N LYS A 92 -68.10 -8.28 -63.72
CA LYS A 92 -69.06 -7.94 -62.65
C LYS A 92 -68.93 -8.89 -61.47
N ILE A 93 -68.82 -10.20 -61.68
CA ILE A 93 -68.61 -11.19 -60.61
C ILE A 93 -67.27 -10.95 -59.90
N THR A 94 -66.19 -10.64 -60.64
CA THR A 94 -64.87 -10.34 -60.06
C THR A 94 -64.89 -9.05 -59.26
N ARG A 95 -65.58 -8.01 -59.75
CA ARG A 95 -65.81 -6.76 -59.00
C ARG A 95 -66.62 -7.00 -57.74
N VAL A 96 -67.73 -7.74 -57.83
CA VAL A 96 -68.58 -8.08 -56.68
C VAL A 96 -67.81 -8.93 -55.66
N SER A 97 -67.02 -9.90 -56.11
CA SER A 97 -66.17 -10.73 -55.25
C SER A 97 -65.08 -9.89 -54.55
N THR A 98 -64.50 -8.92 -55.27
CA THR A 98 -63.52 -7.97 -54.71
C THR A 98 -64.17 -7.05 -53.68
N VAL A 99 -65.36 -6.52 -53.96
CA VAL A 99 -66.13 -5.67 -53.03
C VAL A 99 -66.54 -6.47 -51.81
N HIS A 100 -67.04 -7.70 -51.97
CA HIS A 100 -67.40 -8.59 -50.86
C HIS A 100 -66.19 -8.92 -49.99
N ARG A 101 -65.04 -9.22 -50.60
CA ARG A 101 -63.78 -9.47 -49.87
C ARG A 101 -63.33 -8.23 -49.10
N ASN A 102 -63.36 -7.05 -49.72
CA ASN A 102 -62.99 -5.80 -49.07
C ASN A 102 -63.95 -5.49 -47.91
N LEU A 103 -65.26 -5.64 -48.12
CA LEU A 103 -66.28 -5.42 -47.10
C LEU A 103 -66.13 -6.42 -45.94
N ALA A 104 -65.87 -7.70 -46.22
CA ALA A 104 -65.57 -8.69 -45.18
C ALA A 104 -64.30 -8.34 -44.39
N GLN A 105 -63.26 -7.83 -45.05
CA GLN A 105 -62.02 -7.37 -44.40
C GLN A 105 -62.27 -6.14 -43.53
N THR A 106 -63.02 -5.14 -44.02
CA THR A 106 -63.38 -3.93 -43.26
C THR A 106 -64.27 -4.26 -42.06
N THR A 107 -65.27 -5.13 -42.22
CA THR A 107 -66.12 -5.60 -41.11
C THR A 107 -65.28 -6.31 -40.04
N LYS A 108 -64.34 -7.16 -40.46
CA LYS A 108 -63.41 -7.83 -39.53
C LYS A 108 -62.52 -6.82 -38.80
N MET A 109 -62.01 -5.81 -39.50
CA MET A 109 -61.19 -4.75 -38.94
C MET A 109 -61.95 -3.91 -37.90
N VAL A 110 -63.20 -3.53 -38.19
CA VAL A 110 -64.06 -2.78 -37.26
C VAL A 110 -64.41 -3.62 -36.02
N ASN A 111 -64.73 -4.90 -36.20
CA ASN A 111 -64.99 -5.81 -35.07
C ASN A 111 -63.74 -6.00 -34.19
N ASN A 112 -62.56 -6.05 -34.79
CA ASN A 112 -61.29 -6.11 -34.06
C ASN A 112 -61.00 -4.81 -33.31
N LEU A 113 -61.28 -3.63 -33.88
CA LEU A 113 -61.12 -2.35 -33.19
C LEU A 113 -62.08 -2.21 -31.99
N ARG A 114 -63.31 -2.68 -32.14
CA ARG A 114 -64.30 -2.66 -31.04
C ARG A 114 -63.93 -3.61 -29.91
N SER A 115 -63.54 -4.84 -30.24
CA SER A 115 -63.11 -5.84 -29.25
C SER A 115 -61.70 -5.62 -28.69
N MET A 116 -60.94 -4.67 -29.25
CA MET A 116 -59.59 -4.33 -28.77
C MET A 116 -59.63 -3.76 -27.36
N SER A 117 -60.56 -2.85 -27.05
CA SER A 117 -60.60 -2.22 -25.72
C SER A 117 -60.77 -3.27 -24.62
N ASP A 118 -61.71 -4.19 -24.78
CA ASP A 118 -61.96 -5.28 -23.82
C ASP A 118 -60.73 -6.18 -23.64
N LYS A 119 -60.01 -6.49 -24.73
CA LYS A 119 -58.76 -7.26 -24.68
C LYS A 119 -57.65 -6.50 -23.96
N VAL A 120 -57.54 -5.20 -24.19
CA VAL A 120 -56.54 -4.33 -23.52
C VAL A 120 -56.85 -4.23 -22.03
N ASP A 121 -58.12 -4.07 -21.65
CA ASP A 121 -58.54 -4.04 -20.24
C ASP A 121 -58.30 -5.38 -19.53
N SER A 122 -58.55 -6.51 -20.22
CA SER A 122 -58.21 -7.83 -19.69
C SER A 122 -56.70 -8.01 -19.47
N MET A 123 -55.86 -7.51 -20.39
CA MET A 123 -54.40 -7.57 -20.23
C MET A 123 -53.91 -6.71 -19.06
N ILE A 124 -54.49 -5.53 -18.85
CA ILE A 124 -54.17 -4.67 -17.70
C ILE A 124 -54.48 -5.42 -16.40
N SER A 125 -55.67 -6.02 -16.28
CA SER A 125 -56.04 -6.80 -15.10
C SER A 125 -55.12 -7.99 -14.85
N LEU A 126 -54.67 -8.68 -15.90
CA LEU A 126 -53.73 -9.80 -15.79
C LEU A 126 -52.32 -9.33 -15.41
N LEU A 127 -51.87 -8.17 -15.94
CA LEU A 127 -50.59 -7.57 -15.60
C LEU A 127 -50.57 -7.10 -14.14
N ASP A 128 -51.64 -6.47 -13.67
CA ASP A 128 -51.81 -6.06 -12.28
C ASP A 128 -51.90 -7.27 -11.36
N SER A 129 -52.54 -8.35 -11.80
CA SER A 129 -52.55 -9.61 -11.06
C SER A 129 -51.17 -10.24 -10.93
N ASP A 130 -50.28 -10.10 -11.93
CA ASP A 130 -48.89 -10.57 -11.86
C ASP A 130 -48.02 -9.66 -10.98
N LYS A 131 -48.26 -8.34 -10.99
CA LYS A 131 -47.54 -7.36 -10.16
C LYS A 131 -47.88 -7.48 -8.67
N ASN A 132 -49.15 -7.74 -8.35
CA ASN A 132 -49.66 -7.77 -6.97
C ASN A 132 -49.49 -9.13 -6.27
N GLN A 133 -48.78 -10.10 -6.88
CA GLN A 133 -48.54 -11.40 -6.25
C GLN A 133 -47.61 -11.32 -5.03
N PRO A 134 -47.74 -12.24 -4.05
CA PRO A 134 -46.82 -12.31 -2.91
C PRO A 134 -45.40 -12.64 -3.41
N GLY A 135 -44.51 -11.65 -3.37
CA GLY A 135 -43.16 -11.71 -3.93
C GLY A 135 -42.90 -10.69 -5.04
N GLY A 136 -43.92 -9.96 -5.50
CA GLY A 136 -43.82 -8.94 -6.55
C GLY A 136 -43.10 -9.49 -7.78
N SER A 137 -42.10 -8.74 -8.26
CA SER A 137 -41.21 -9.12 -9.37
C SER A 137 -40.40 -10.41 -9.16
N ALA A 138 -40.33 -10.94 -7.94
CA ALA A 138 -39.66 -12.20 -7.61
C ALA A 138 -40.65 -13.39 -7.44
N GLY A 139 -41.91 -13.20 -7.86
CA GLY A 139 -42.98 -14.21 -7.81
C GLY A 139 -43.16 -15.02 -9.12
N PRO A 140 -44.11 -15.99 -9.12
CA PRO A 140 -44.42 -16.79 -10.28
C PRO A 140 -45.31 -16.04 -11.30
N SER A 141 -44.71 -15.31 -12.24
CA SER A 141 -45.44 -14.66 -13.34
C SER A 141 -45.86 -15.68 -14.41
N SER A 142 -47.01 -16.34 -14.20
CA SER A 142 -47.56 -17.35 -15.11
C SER A 142 -48.18 -16.74 -16.37
N ASN A 143 -48.68 -15.50 -16.29
CA ASN A 143 -49.42 -14.86 -17.37
C ASN A 143 -48.53 -14.17 -18.41
N LEU A 144 -47.21 -14.09 -18.19
CA LEU A 144 -46.26 -13.38 -19.05
C LEU A 144 -46.34 -13.77 -20.54
N LEU A 145 -46.40 -15.08 -20.83
CA LEU A 145 -46.50 -15.58 -22.21
C LEU A 145 -47.86 -15.27 -22.83
N PHE A 146 -48.92 -15.32 -22.04
CA PHE A 146 -50.27 -15.05 -22.53
C PHE A 146 -50.43 -13.56 -22.86
N ILE A 147 -49.98 -12.69 -21.96
CA ILE A 147 -49.99 -11.23 -22.18
C ILE A 147 -49.15 -10.89 -23.41
N HIS A 148 -47.93 -11.43 -23.51
CA HIS A 148 -47.06 -11.22 -24.68
C HIS A 148 -47.73 -11.67 -25.98
N PHE A 149 -48.37 -12.84 -26.00
CA PHE A 149 -49.06 -13.34 -27.20
C PHE A 149 -50.22 -12.44 -27.64
N GLN A 150 -51.05 -11.97 -26.70
CA GLN A 150 -52.14 -11.04 -27.00
C GLN A 150 -51.61 -9.69 -27.47
N LEU A 151 -50.57 -9.18 -26.82
CA LEU A 151 -49.91 -7.93 -27.18
C LEU A 151 -49.31 -8.00 -28.58
N GLN A 152 -48.65 -9.10 -28.92
CA GLN A 152 -48.09 -9.33 -30.26
C GLN A 152 -49.17 -9.33 -31.35
N GLN A 153 -50.33 -9.94 -31.11
CA GLN A 153 -51.45 -9.91 -32.07
C GLN A 153 -52.01 -8.50 -32.26
N LEU A 154 -52.16 -7.75 -31.17
CA LEU A 154 -52.69 -6.39 -31.20
C LEU A 154 -51.69 -5.41 -31.82
N GLU A 155 -50.40 -5.57 -31.57
CA GLU A 155 -49.34 -4.81 -32.25
C GLU A 155 -49.29 -5.11 -33.74
N ALA A 156 -49.40 -6.39 -34.15
CA ALA A 156 -49.47 -6.76 -35.56
C ALA A 156 -50.71 -6.15 -36.23
N PHE A 157 -51.87 -6.20 -35.56
CA PHE A 157 -53.10 -5.58 -36.03
C PHE A 157 -52.97 -4.05 -36.14
N ARG A 158 -52.36 -3.39 -35.15
CA ARG A 158 -52.03 -1.95 -35.18
C ARG A 158 -51.14 -1.61 -36.37
N ASN A 159 -50.06 -2.36 -36.56
CA ASN A 159 -49.10 -2.11 -37.65
C ASN A 159 -49.74 -2.31 -39.03
N GLU A 160 -50.56 -3.35 -39.21
CA GLU A 160 -51.31 -3.58 -40.45
C GLU A 160 -52.31 -2.44 -40.71
N THR A 161 -53.08 -2.07 -39.69
CA THR A 161 -54.11 -1.03 -39.75
C THR A 161 -53.50 0.34 -40.06
N LEU A 162 -52.43 0.74 -39.36
CA LEU A 162 -51.72 1.98 -39.62
C LEU A 162 -51.02 1.99 -40.99
N HIS A 163 -50.58 0.83 -41.49
CA HIS A 163 -50.03 0.72 -42.83
C HIS A 163 -51.10 0.94 -43.91
N GLN A 164 -52.27 0.33 -43.76
CA GLN A 164 -53.40 0.54 -44.67
C GLN A 164 -53.88 2.00 -44.65
N ALA A 165 -53.87 2.63 -43.47
CA ALA A 165 -54.21 4.03 -43.28
C ALA A 165 -53.16 5.04 -43.83
N LYS A 166 -52.00 4.60 -44.34
CA LYS A 166 -51.02 5.52 -44.98
C LYS A 166 -51.57 6.26 -46.19
N LYS A 167 -52.62 5.73 -46.81
CA LYS A 167 -53.30 6.33 -47.97
C LYS A 167 -54.47 7.25 -47.58
N ALA A 168 -54.81 7.32 -46.29
CA ALA A 168 -55.92 8.11 -45.76
C ALA A 168 -55.47 9.54 -45.37
N GLU A 169 -56.43 10.43 -45.10
CA GLU A 169 -56.14 11.80 -44.69
C GLU A 169 -55.46 11.88 -43.32
N ALA A 170 -54.66 12.93 -43.10
CA ALA A 170 -53.85 13.08 -41.89
C ALA A 170 -54.70 13.12 -40.60
N GLY A 171 -55.91 13.68 -40.64
CA GLY A 171 -56.83 13.75 -39.51
C GLY A 171 -57.37 12.38 -39.09
N GLU A 172 -57.74 11.53 -40.05
CA GLU A 172 -58.25 10.16 -39.79
C GLU A 172 -57.15 9.26 -39.22
N ARG A 173 -55.91 9.46 -39.68
CA ARG A 173 -54.75 8.77 -39.15
C ARG A 173 -54.48 9.14 -37.68
N GLN A 174 -54.71 10.39 -37.29
CA GLN A 174 -54.52 10.82 -35.90
C GLN A 174 -55.55 10.18 -34.95
N VAL A 175 -56.82 10.15 -35.34
CA VAL A 175 -57.87 9.47 -34.56
C VAL A 175 -57.52 7.99 -34.35
N LEU A 176 -57.00 7.33 -35.38
CA LEU A 176 -56.56 5.93 -35.27
C LEU A 176 -55.37 5.76 -34.33
N VAL A 177 -54.42 6.70 -34.30
CA VAL A 177 -53.30 6.71 -33.35
C VAL A 177 -53.81 6.86 -31.92
N ASP A 178 -54.75 7.76 -31.68
CA ASP A 178 -55.34 7.98 -30.34
C ASP A 178 -56.06 6.74 -29.82
N TRP A 179 -56.74 5.99 -30.70
CA TRP A 179 -57.34 4.69 -30.37
C TRP A 179 -56.32 3.63 -29.94
N PHE A 180 -55.12 3.65 -30.51
CA PHE A 180 -54.04 2.73 -30.14
C PHE A 180 -53.20 3.22 -28.95
N ALA A 181 -53.37 4.45 -28.48
CA ALA A 181 -52.58 5.01 -27.37
C ALA A 181 -52.68 4.18 -26.08
N LYS A 182 -53.87 3.64 -25.78
CA LYS A 182 -54.09 2.74 -24.64
C LYS A 182 -53.29 1.44 -24.77
N LEU A 183 -53.23 0.86 -25.98
CA LEU A 183 -52.42 -0.32 -26.26
C LEU A 183 -50.92 -0.03 -26.12
N ASP A 184 -50.46 1.11 -26.63
CA ASP A 184 -49.05 1.52 -26.54
C ASP A 184 -48.62 1.71 -25.07
N ARG A 185 -49.50 2.27 -24.22
CA ARG A 185 -49.25 2.39 -22.78
C ARG A 185 -49.11 1.03 -22.09
N VAL A 186 -50.01 0.08 -22.37
CA VAL A 186 -49.92 -1.28 -21.82
C VAL A 186 -48.65 -1.99 -22.30
N GLY A 187 -48.23 -1.77 -23.55
CA GLY A 187 -46.94 -2.25 -24.05
C GLY A 187 -45.75 -1.73 -23.26
N GLN A 188 -45.73 -0.43 -22.94
CA GLN A 188 -44.67 0.16 -22.11
C GLN A 188 -44.67 -0.38 -20.69
N GLU A 189 -45.84 -0.52 -20.07
CA GLU A 189 -45.96 -1.08 -18.71
C GLU A 189 -45.56 -2.55 -18.64
N PHE A 190 -45.87 -3.34 -19.69
CA PHE A 190 -45.43 -4.71 -19.82
C PHE A 190 -43.91 -4.81 -20.04
N GLU A 191 -43.33 -3.97 -20.89
CA GLU A 191 -41.87 -3.91 -21.07
C GLU A 191 -41.17 -3.54 -19.76
N ALA A 192 -41.65 -2.54 -19.03
CA ALA A 192 -41.08 -2.15 -17.74
C ALA A 192 -41.09 -3.30 -16.73
N TRP A 193 -42.20 -4.04 -16.67
CA TRP A 193 -42.33 -5.23 -15.83
C TRP A 193 -41.36 -6.35 -16.24
N LEU A 194 -41.20 -6.59 -17.55
CA LEU A 194 -40.25 -7.56 -18.08
C LEU A 194 -38.82 -7.27 -17.61
N TRP A 195 -38.42 -6.01 -17.61
CA TRP A 195 -37.08 -5.58 -17.18
C TRP A 195 -36.90 -5.60 -15.67
N GLU A 196 -37.96 -5.36 -14.89
CA GLU A 196 -37.92 -5.54 -13.45
C GLU A 196 -37.71 -7.02 -13.05
N ILE A 197 -38.40 -7.94 -13.73
CA ILE A 197 -38.20 -9.39 -13.58
C ILE A 197 -36.76 -9.76 -14.01
N ALA A 198 -36.30 -9.25 -15.15
CA ALA A 198 -34.94 -9.48 -15.64
C ALA A 198 -33.86 -9.05 -14.64
N GLY A 199 -34.08 -7.95 -13.92
CA GLY A 199 -33.16 -7.50 -12.88
C GLY A 199 -33.08 -8.45 -11.67
N LYS A 200 -34.11 -9.27 -11.42
CA LYS A 200 -34.20 -10.12 -10.22
C LYS A 200 -34.08 -11.62 -10.53
N VAL A 201 -33.43 -11.99 -11.64
CA VAL A 201 -33.24 -13.39 -12.07
C VAL A 201 -32.55 -14.24 -10.99
N VAL A 202 -31.50 -13.74 -10.34
CA VAL A 202 -30.78 -14.49 -9.29
C VAL A 202 -31.70 -14.76 -8.09
N GLU A 203 -32.50 -13.78 -7.69
CA GLU A 203 -33.46 -13.90 -6.58
C GLU A 203 -34.65 -14.81 -6.93
N LEU A 204 -35.13 -14.76 -8.18
CA LEU A 204 -36.18 -15.65 -8.69
C LEU A 204 -35.74 -17.12 -8.59
N VAL A 205 -34.50 -17.39 -8.98
CA VAL A 205 -33.92 -18.73 -8.91
C VAL A 205 -33.71 -19.17 -7.46
N ARG A 206 -33.26 -18.29 -6.58
CA ARG A 206 -33.15 -18.55 -5.13
C ARG A 206 -34.49 -18.95 -4.48
N ARG A 207 -35.61 -18.38 -4.95
CA ARG A 207 -36.97 -18.72 -4.49
C ARG A 207 -37.58 -19.95 -5.17
N GLY A 208 -36.84 -20.63 -6.06
CA GLY A 208 -37.33 -21.77 -6.82
C GLY A 208 -38.24 -21.41 -8.00
N ASN A 209 -38.38 -20.12 -8.33
CA ASN A 209 -39.23 -19.62 -9.41
C ASN A 209 -38.51 -19.60 -10.79
N GLY A 210 -37.68 -20.60 -11.08
CA GLY A 210 -36.95 -20.72 -12.36
C GLY A 210 -37.88 -20.78 -13.58
N GLY A 211 -39.12 -21.24 -13.41
CA GLY A 211 -40.13 -21.24 -14.47
C GLY A 211 -40.47 -19.84 -15.02
N THR A 212 -40.40 -18.80 -14.19
CA THR A 212 -40.61 -17.40 -14.64
C THR A 212 -39.47 -16.93 -15.54
N VAL A 213 -38.22 -17.31 -15.21
CA VAL A 213 -37.03 -17.01 -16.02
C VAL A 213 -37.14 -17.66 -17.39
N VAL A 214 -37.56 -18.93 -17.47
CA VAL A 214 -37.78 -19.61 -18.76
C VAL A 214 -38.88 -18.94 -19.58
N ARG A 215 -39.97 -18.46 -18.96
CA ARG A 215 -41.03 -17.71 -19.67
C ARG A 215 -40.50 -16.38 -20.20
N LEU A 216 -39.75 -15.64 -19.39
CA LEU A 216 -39.05 -14.41 -19.80
C LEU A 216 -38.15 -14.67 -21.01
N LEU A 217 -37.32 -15.71 -20.96
CA LEU A 217 -36.43 -16.08 -22.05
C LEU A 217 -37.19 -16.48 -23.32
N LYS A 218 -38.31 -17.19 -23.19
CA LYS A 218 -39.18 -17.51 -24.35
C LYS A 218 -39.73 -16.27 -25.03
N VAL A 219 -40.10 -15.23 -24.26
CA VAL A 219 -40.52 -13.93 -24.83
C VAL A 219 -39.35 -13.28 -25.57
N VAL A 220 -38.17 -13.20 -24.94
CA VAL A 220 -36.98 -12.58 -25.55
C VAL A 220 -36.53 -13.30 -26.82
N GLU A 221 -36.51 -14.63 -26.82
CA GLU A 221 -36.16 -15.45 -27.97
C GLU A 221 -37.15 -15.33 -29.12
N PHE A 222 -38.45 -15.26 -28.81
CA PHE A 222 -39.48 -15.05 -29.81
C PHE A 222 -39.32 -13.68 -30.48
N GLU A 223 -39.16 -12.63 -29.68
CA GLU A 223 -38.99 -11.26 -30.17
C GLU A 223 -37.67 -11.11 -30.96
N GLY A 224 -36.60 -11.78 -30.54
CA GLY A 224 -35.34 -11.83 -31.28
C GLY A 224 -35.49 -12.46 -32.67
N LYS A 225 -36.17 -13.61 -32.76
CA LYS A 225 -36.45 -14.27 -34.05
C LYS A 225 -37.33 -13.43 -34.97
N GLU A 226 -38.32 -12.74 -34.42
CA GLU A 226 -39.16 -11.83 -35.20
C GLU A 226 -38.40 -10.58 -35.68
N ASP A 227 -37.49 -10.05 -34.86
CA ASP A 227 -36.59 -8.95 -35.24
C ASP A 227 -35.62 -9.39 -36.36
N GLU A 228 -35.03 -10.59 -36.27
CA GLU A 228 -34.19 -11.18 -37.33
C GLU A 228 -34.96 -11.33 -38.65
N LYS A 229 -36.18 -11.86 -38.61
CA LYS A 229 -37.07 -11.94 -39.79
C LYS A 229 -37.33 -10.56 -40.38
N ALA A 230 -37.60 -9.56 -39.53
CA ALA A 230 -37.84 -8.19 -39.99
C ALA A 230 -36.60 -7.57 -40.64
N VAL A 231 -35.40 -7.80 -40.08
CA VAL A 231 -34.12 -7.36 -40.66
C VAL A 231 -33.86 -8.06 -42.00
N ALA A 232 -34.04 -9.38 -42.07
CA ALA A 232 -33.87 -10.14 -43.30
C ALA A 232 -34.80 -9.66 -44.41
N LEU A 233 -36.08 -9.41 -44.10
CA LEU A 233 -37.05 -8.86 -45.06
C LEU A 233 -36.66 -7.44 -45.52
N ARG A 234 -36.16 -6.59 -44.64
CA ARG A 234 -35.65 -5.25 -45.00
C ARG A 234 -34.43 -5.35 -45.93
N LEU A 235 -33.53 -6.30 -45.67
CA LEU A 235 -32.35 -6.53 -46.50
C LEU A 235 -32.73 -7.09 -47.87
N VAL A 236 -33.65 -8.06 -47.94
CA VAL A 236 -34.21 -8.56 -49.20
C VAL A 236 -34.86 -7.43 -49.99
N ARG A 237 -35.62 -6.53 -49.35
CA ARG A 237 -36.18 -5.35 -50.02
C ARG A 237 -35.11 -4.41 -50.59
N LYS A 238 -34.00 -4.22 -49.87
CA LYS A 238 -32.89 -3.35 -50.29
C LYS A 238 -32.10 -3.97 -51.45
N VAL A 239 -31.92 -5.28 -51.45
CA VAL A 239 -31.19 -6.03 -52.48
C VAL A 239 -32.05 -6.29 -53.72
N ALA A 240 -33.35 -6.56 -53.55
CA ALA A 240 -34.32 -6.74 -54.64
C ALA A 240 -34.80 -5.41 -55.26
N GLY A 241 -34.02 -4.34 -55.11
CA GLY A 241 -34.30 -3.07 -55.75
C GLY A 241 -34.50 -3.24 -57.26
N SER A 242 -35.64 -2.79 -57.76
CA SER A 242 -35.94 -2.61 -59.20
C SER A 242 -36.38 -3.82 -60.03
N THR A 243 -37.18 -4.76 -59.50
CA THR A 243 -38.07 -5.53 -60.39
C THR A 243 -39.46 -5.72 -59.78
N ASP A 244 -40.45 -5.71 -60.66
CA ASP A 244 -41.91 -5.67 -60.47
C ASP A 244 -42.51 -6.92 -59.78
N ALA A 245 -41.69 -7.67 -59.03
CA ALA A 245 -42.06 -8.85 -58.27
C ALA A 245 -42.51 -8.51 -56.84
N ALA A 246 -42.08 -7.38 -56.27
CA ALA A 246 -42.42 -6.95 -54.91
C ALA A 246 -43.87 -6.45 -54.76
N SER A 247 -44.53 -6.08 -55.86
CA SER A 247 -45.93 -5.63 -55.88
C SER A 247 -46.93 -6.80 -55.79
N LYS A 248 -46.50 -8.04 -56.13
CA LYS A 248 -47.37 -9.22 -56.26
C LYS A 248 -47.45 -10.10 -55.00
N PHE A 249 -46.52 -9.96 -54.05
CA PHE A 249 -46.59 -10.66 -52.76
C PHE A 249 -47.18 -9.74 -51.67
N LYS A 250 -48.50 -9.84 -51.43
CA LYS A 250 -49.19 -9.16 -50.32
C LYS A 250 -48.56 -9.46 -48.94
N SER A 251 -47.88 -10.59 -48.78
CA SER A 251 -47.15 -10.98 -47.57
C SER A 251 -45.82 -10.23 -47.35
N MET A 252 -45.29 -9.54 -48.38
CA MET A 252 -44.03 -8.78 -48.29
C MET A 252 -44.22 -7.30 -47.95
N GLN A 253 -45.45 -6.78 -47.99
CA GLN A 253 -45.72 -5.34 -47.83
C GLN A 253 -46.03 -4.91 -46.38
N ALA A 254 -46.37 -5.86 -45.49
CA ALA A 254 -47.01 -5.56 -44.20
C ALA A 254 -46.09 -5.44 -42.96
N ASN A 255 -44.84 -5.94 -42.98
CA ASN A 255 -44.03 -5.95 -41.75
C ASN A 255 -43.13 -4.72 -41.61
N ALA A 256 -43.74 -3.59 -41.23
CA ALA A 256 -43.05 -2.38 -40.75
C ALA A 256 -42.74 -2.45 -39.24
N ARG A 257 -42.49 -3.65 -38.70
CA ARG A 257 -42.13 -3.85 -37.28
C ARG A 257 -40.87 -3.06 -36.93
N VAL A 258 -40.87 -2.35 -35.80
CA VAL A 258 -39.70 -1.67 -35.23
C VAL A 258 -38.84 -2.71 -34.52
N ILE A 259 -37.53 -2.66 -34.72
CA ILE A 259 -36.57 -3.59 -34.09
C ILE A 259 -36.49 -3.23 -32.61
N LYS A 260 -36.78 -4.18 -31.73
CA LYS A 260 -36.92 -3.97 -30.28
C LYS A 260 -35.66 -4.36 -29.49
N ASN A 261 -34.83 -5.27 -30.03
CA ASN A 261 -33.55 -5.71 -29.47
C ASN A 261 -33.62 -6.17 -27.99
N TYR A 262 -34.59 -7.03 -27.68
CA TYR A 262 -34.86 -7.49 -26.31
C TYR A 262 -33.71 -8.27 -25.68
N ARG A 263 -32.89 -8.97 -26.48
CA ARG A 263 -31.72 -9.69 -25.97
C ARG A 263 -30.69 -8.75 -25.33
N HIS A 264 -30.40 -7.62 -25.96
CA HIS A 264 -29.47 -6.63 -25.40
C HIS A 264 -30.07 -5.97 -24.15
N LYS A 265 -31.35 -5.58 -24.20
CA LYS A 265 -32.06 -4.98 -23.04
C LYS A 265 -32.10 -5.92 -21.82
N LEU A 266 -32.27 -7.23 -22.03
CA LEU A 266 -32.21 -8.24 -20.97
C LEU A 266 -30.85 -8.23 -20.27
N LEU A 267 -29.77 -8.33 -21.05
CA LEU A 267 -28.40 -8.36 -20.54
C LEU A 267 -28.03 -7.06 -19.81
N ASP A 268 -28.48 -5.91 -20.33
CA ASP A 268 -28.30 -4.60 -19.68
C ASP A 268 -29.07 -4.52 -18.36
N ALA A 269 -30.32 -4.99 -18.30
CA ALA A 269 -31.13 -4.98 -17.09
C ALA A 269 -30.50 -5.85 -15.98
N MET A 270 -29.99 -7.03 -16.34
CA MET A 270 -29.24 -7.88 -15.42
C MET A 270 -27.97 -7.19 -14.91
N LYS A 271 -27.19 -6.59 -15.81
CA LYS A 271 -25.97 -5.85 -15.45
C LYS A 271 -26.24 -4.64 -14.57
N ALA A 272 -27.32 -3.90 -14.86
CA ALA A 272 -27.76 -2.76 -14.06
C ALA A 272 -28.18 -3.17 -12.65
N SER A 273 -28.87 -4.31 -12.50
CA SER A 273 -29.24 -4.86 -11.21
C SER A 273 -28.03 -5.21 -10.35
N VAL A 274 -27.03 -5.88 -10.93
CA VAL A 274 -25.77 -6.19 -10.23
C VAL A 274 -25.10 -4.91 -9.74
N ARG A 275 -24.98 -3.89 -10.60
CA ARG A 275 -24.41 -2.59 -10.21
C ARG A 275 -25.20 -1.92 -9.08
N ALA A 276 -26.53 -1.95 -9.14
CA ALA A 276 -27.39 -1.37 -8.12
C ALA A 276 -27.23 -2.07 -6.77
N ALA A 277 -27.01 -3.40 -6.75
CA ALA A 277 -26.75 -4.14 -5.51
C ALA A 277 -25.45 -3.68 -4.84
N PHE A 278 -24.36 -3.54 -5.61
CA PHE A 278 -23.10 -3.00 -5.09
C PHE A 278 -23.22 -1.55 -4.63
N GLN A 279 -23.93 -0.72 -5.40
CA GLN A 279 -24.14 0.69 -5.04
C GLN A 279 -24.93 0.83 -3.73
N ARG A 280 -25.98 0.03 -3.55
CA ARG A 280 -26.79 0.04 -2.32
C ARG A 280 -25.95 -0.34 -1.10
N GLN A 281 -25.12 -1.37 -1.21
CA GLN A 281 -24.21 -1.75 -0.12
C GLN A 281 -23.20 -0.63 0.20
N LEU A 282 -22.64 0.03 -0.82
CA LEU A 282 -21.74 1.17 -0.60
C LEU A 282 -22.46 2.34 0.10
N GLU A 283 -23.73 2.60 -0.23
CA GLU A 283 -24.55 3.64 0.42
C GLU A 283 -24.92 3.27 1.86
N ASP A 284 -25.23 1.99 2.12
CA ASP A 284 -25.62 1.48 3.44
C ASP A 284 -24.43 1.53 4.43
N CYS A 285 -23.18 1.42 3.96
CA CYS A 285 -21.99 1.42 4.81
C CYS A 285 -21.66 2.77 5.48
N GLN A 286 -22.20 3.91 5.03
CA GLN A 286 -22.01 5.25 5.65
C GLN A 286 -20.57 5.63 6.06
N GLY A 287 -19.54 5.08 5.38
CA GLY A 287 -18.12 5.33 5.70
C GLY A 287 -17.42 4.24 6.51
N ASP A 288 -18.12 3.20 6.97
CA ASP A 288 -17.51 1.98 7.50
C ASP A 288 -17.05 1.06 6.36
N PHE A 289 -15.83 1.32 5.88
CA PHE A 289 -15.21 0.52 4.82
C PHE A 289 -14.80 -0.88 5.29
N LEU A 290 -14.59 -1.09 6.59
CA LEU A 290 -14.20 -2.39 7.13
C LEU A 290 -15.40 -3.35 7.11
N GLY A 291 -16.54 -2.91 7.62
CA GLY A 291 -17.79 -3.67 7.56
C GLY A 291 -18.20 -4.01 6.12
N LEU A 292 -18.01 -3.07 5.18
CA LEU A 292 -18.25 -3.34 3.75
C LEU A 292 -17.45 -4.57 3.27
N ILE A 293 -16.15 -4.61 3.56
CA ILE A 293 -15.25 -5.68 3.08
C ILE A 293 -15.67 -7.04 3.63
N GLU A 294 -16.04 -7.11 4.92
CA GLU A 294 -16.53 -8.33 5.56
C GLU A 294 -17.85 -8.83 4.95
N GLU A 295 -18.75 -7.90 4.59
CA GLU A 295 -20.05 -8.24 4.00
C GLU A 295 -19.94 -8.72 2.53
N LEU A 296 -18.87 -8.40 1.79
CA LEU A 296 -18.70 -8.78 0.37
C LEU A 296 -18.78 -10.29 0.11
N GLY A 297 -18.76 -11.14 1.13
CA GLY A 297 -18.95 -12.59 1.01
C GLY A 297 -20.25 -13.04 0.33
N TRP A 298 -21.27 -12.19 0.24
CA TRP A 298 -22.52 -12.50 -0.49
C TRP A 298 -22.28 -12.77 -1.98
N ILE A 299 -21.22 -12.20 -2.57
CA ILE A 299 -20.86 -12.37 -3.99
C ILE A 299 -20.62 -13.85 -4.32
N TYR A 300 -19.95 -14.59 -3.42
CA TYR A 300 -19.68 -16.01 -3.63
C TYR A 300 -20.97 -16.83 -3.67
N LYS A 301 -21.93 -16.50 -2.79
CA LYS A 301 -23.24 -17.18 -2.76
C LYS A 301 -24.00 -16.97 -4.07
N ASP A 302 -23.96 -15.75 -4.62
CA ASP A 302 -24.60 -15.44 -5.89
C ASP A 302 -23.93 -16.15 -7.07
N ILE A 303 -22.60 -16.18 -7.13
CA ILE A 303 -21.86 -16.86 -8.20
C ILE A 303 -22.12 -18.36 -8.20
N ILE A 304 -22.17 -19.01 -7.02
CA ILE A 304 -22.53 -20.42 -6.90
C ILE A 304 -23.93 -20.67 -7.47
N ARG A 305 -24.91 -19.84 -7.10
CA ARG A 305 -26.28 -19.94 -7.63
C ARG A 305 -26.37 -19.69 -9.14
N ILE A 306 -25.54 -18.80 -9.67
CA ILE A 306 -25.48 -18.56 -11.11
C ILE A 306 -24.99 -19.80 -11.85
N LYS A 307 -23.96 -20.48 -11.35
CA LYS A 307 -23.41 -21.70 -11.96
C LYS A 307 -24.38 -22.88 -11.85
N ASP A 308 -24.95 -23.10 -10.66
CA ASP A 308 -25.73 -24.30 -10.38
C ASP A 308 -27.18 -24.20 -10.87
N ASP A 309 -27.82 -23.04 -10.67
CA ASP A 309 -29.26 -22.90 -10.82
C ASP A 309 -29.68 -21.98 -11.99
N VAL A 310 -28.85 -21.00 -12.39
CA VAL A 310 -29.18 -20.06 -13.49
C VAL A 310 -28.71 -20.60 -14.84
N ASP A 311 -27.47 -21.10 -14.94
CA ASP A 311 -26.89 -21.59 -16.20
C ASP A 311 -27.77 -22.64 -16.91
N PRO A 312 -28.38 -23.64 -16.21
CA PRO A 312 -29.26 -24.63 -16.85
C PRO A 312 -30.55 -24.05 -17.45
N LEU A 313 -30.97 -22.85 -17.01
CA LEU A 313 -32.22 -22.22 -17.47
C LEU A 313 -32.05 -21.45 -18.78
N PHE A 314 -30.80 -21.11 -19.14
CA PHE A 314 -30.48 -20.33 -20.34
C PHE A 314 -30.01 -21.23 -21.49
N PRO A 315 -30.28 -20.86 -22.76
CA PRO A 315 -29.65 -21.51 -23.90
C PRO A 315 -28.12 -21.31 -23.89
N SER A 316 -27.37 -22.31 -24.37
CA SER A 316 -25.90 -22.27 -24.42
C SER A 316 -25.33 -21.05 -25.16
N ASP A 317 -26.06 -20.54 -26.16
CA ASP A 317 -25.66 -19.40 -26.98
C ASP A 317 -25.60 -18.08 -26.18
N TYR A 318 -26.14 -18.03 -24.95
CA TYR A 318 -26.08 -16.85 -24.09
C TYR A 318 -24.78 -16.73 -23.31
N GLU A 319 -24.06 -17.82 -23.08
CA GLU A 319 -22.87 -17.83 -22.22
C GLU A 319 -23.10 -17.04 -20.92
N ILE A 320 -24.25 -17.29 -20.27
CA ILE A 320 -24.80 -16.41 -19.23
C ILE A 320 -23.94 -16.40 -17.96
N ALA A 321 -23.39 -17.55 -17.56
CA ALA A 321 -22.50 -17.66 -16.42
C ALA A 321 -21.22 -16.80 -16.62
N PRO A 322 -20.47 -16.93 -17.74
CA PRO A 322 -19.37 -16.02 -18.07
C PRO A 322 -19.76 -14.54 -18.06
N PHE A 323 -20.91 -14.19 -18.66
CA PHE A 323 -21.38 -12.82 -18.76
C PHE A 323 -21.67 -12.20 -17.38
N LEU A 324 -22.41 -12.92 -16.52
CA LEU A 324 -22.76 -12.44 -15.19
C LEU A 324 -21.55 -12.39 -14.27
N VAL A 325 -20.71 -13.43 -14.24
CA VAL A 325 -19.49 -13.43 -13.42
C VAL A 325 -18.60 -12.23 -13.77
N LYS A 326 -18.46 -11.91 -15.07
CA LYS A 326 -17.73 -10.71 -15.50
C LYS A 326 -18.40 -9.41 -15.06
N ALA A 327 -19.73 -9.35 -15.07
CA ALA A 327 -20.49 -8.18 -14.59
C ALA A 327 -20.33 -7.97 -13.08
N TYR A 328 -20.37 -9.03 -12.28
CA TYR A 328 -20.08 -9.00 -10.84
C TYR A 328 -18.65 -8.54 -10.58
N HIS A 329 -17.67 -9.12 -11.28
CA HIS A 329 -16.26 -8.76 -11.14
C HIS A 329 -15.98 -7.29 -11.51
N THR A 330 -16.57 -6.81 -12.60
CA THR A 330 -16.42 -5.39 -13.02
C THR A 330 -17.04 -4.45 -12.00
N SER A 331 -18.24 -4.77 -11.48
CA SER A 331 -18.94 -3.94 -10.50
C SER A 331 -18.23 -3.93 -9.15
N LEU A 332 -17.66 -5.06 -8.74
CA LEU A 332 -16.78 -5.16 -7.59
C LEU A 332 -15.55 -4.26 -7.77
N ASN A 333 -14.86 -4.35 -8.92
CA ASN A 333 -13.68 -3.52 -9.19
C ASN A 333 -14.02 -2.02 -9.13
N ASP A 334 -15.14 -1.60 -9.71
CA ASP A 334 -15.60 -0.21 -9.66
C ASP A 334 -15.91 0.24 -8.23
N THR A 335 -16.45 -0.65 -7.39
CA THR A 335 -16.75 -0.38 -5.98
C THR A 335 -15.47 -0.27 -5.15
N LEU A 336 -14.53 -1.21 -5.31
CA LEU A 336 -13.25 -1.18 -4.62
C LEU A 336 -12.44 0.06 -4.98
N ARG A 337 -12.47 0.50 -6.25
CA ARG A 337 -11.83 1.77 -6.65
C ARG A 337 -12.39 2.96 -5.90
N LYS A 338 -13.73 3.07 -5.79
CA LYS A 338 -14.36 4.14 -5.01
C LYS A 338 -13.98 4.10 -3.53
N VAL A 339 -13.84 2.90 -2.96
CA VAL A 339 -13.38 2.73 -1.56
C VAL A 339 -11.95 3.23 -1.40
N VAL A 340 -11.04 2.87 -2.30
CA VAL A 340 -9.64 3.33 -2.25
C VAL A 340 -9.54 4.84 -2.48
N ASP A 341 -10.29 5.39 -3.44
CA ASP A 341 -10.34 6.82 -3.74
C ASP A 341 -10.89 7.65 -2.57
N ALA A 342 -11.70 7.05 -1.70
CA ALA A 342 -12.22 7.69 -0.50
C ALA A 342 -11.20 7.76 0.66
N ALA A 343 -9.95 7.30 0.45
CA ALA A 343 -8.86 7.31 1.41
C ALA A 343 -9.24 6.65 2.77
N PRO A 344 -9.48 5.34 2.78
CA PRO A 344 -9.95 4.63 3.96
C PRO A 344 -8.84 4.51 5.01
N GLU A 345 -9.21 4.15 6.24
CA GLU A 345 -8.25 3.96 7.32
C GLU A 345 -7.21 2.88 7.03
N ALA A 346 -6.05 2.98 7.67
CA ALA A 346 -4.91 2.07 7.47
C ALA A 346 -5.32 0.58 7.64
N LYS A 347 -6.17 0.27 8.63
CA LYS A 347 -6.67 -1.09 8.84
C LYS A 347 -7.53 -1.59 7.67
N ALA A 348 -8.40 -0.75 7.12
CA ALA A 348 -9.25 -1.11 5.98
C ALA A 348 -8.43 -1.38 4.70
N LEU A 349 -7.31 -0.68 4.48
CA LEU A 349 -6.40 -0.96 3.35
C LEU A 349 -5.77 -2.35 3.43
N LEU A 350 -5.39 -2.78 4.64
CA LEU A 350 -4.82 -4.11 4.87
C LEU A 350 -5.85 -5.22 4.67
N GLU A 351 -7.04 -5.05 5.24
CA GLU A 351 -8.13 -6.02 5.12
C GLU A 351 -8.61 -6.12 3.67
N LEU A 352 -8.67 -5.00 2.95
CA LEU A 352 -8.96 -4.99 1.53
C LEU A 352 -7.92 -5.82 0.74
N HIS A 353 -6.64 -5.65 1.04
CA HIS A 353 -5.58 -6.42 0.39
C HIS A 353 -5.64 -7.91 0.73
N ALA A 354 -5.93 -8.26 1.99
CA ALA A 354 -6.15 -9.64 2.41
C ALA A 354 -7.34 -10.27 1.66
N TRP A 355 -8.46 -9.55 1.60
CA TRP A 355 -9.67 -9.96 0.91
C TRP A 355 -9.46 -10.16 -0.60
N ILE A 356 -8.68 -9.29 -1.27
CA ILE A 356 -8.34 -9.46 -2.69
C ILE A 356 -7.55 -10.77 -2.94
N LYS A 357 -6.68 -11.17 -2.00
CA LYS A 357 -5.98 -12.46 -2.10
C LYS A 357 -6.94 -13.63 -1.88
N GLU A 358 -7.80 -13.55 -0.87
CA GLU A 358 -8.82 -14.55 -0.60
C GLU A 358 -9.74 -14.72 -1.82
N TYR A 359 -10.24 -13.62 -2.39
CA TYR A 359 -11.06 -13.62 -3.60
C TYR A 359 -10.42 -14.39 -4.76
N ARG A 360 -9.10 -14.25 -4.98
CA ARG A 360 -8.41 -15.02 -6.02
C ARG A 360 -8.38 -16.52 -5.73
N VAL A 361 -8.21 -16.89 -4.46
CA VAL A 361 -8.22 -18.30 -4.03
C VAL A 361 -9.62 -18.87 -4.15
N SER A 362 -10.63 -18.21 -3.57
CA SER A 362 -12.03 -18.64 -3.61
C SER A 362 -12.56 -18.74 -5.04
N MET A 363 -12.23 -17.79 -5.94
CA MET A 363 -12.62 -17.89 -7.35
C MET A 363 -11.99 -19.08 -8.07
N LYS A 364 -10.76 -19.47 -7.70
CA LYS A 364 -10.10 -20.65 -8.23
C LYS A 364 -10.72 -21.94 -7.70
N GLU A 365 -11.10 -21.97 -6.43
CA GLU A 365 -11.81 -23.10 -5.80
C GLU A 365 -13.22 -23.30 -6.39
N LEU A 366 -13.89 -22.21 -6.78
CA LEU A 366 -15.17 -22.25 -7.51
C LEU A 366 -15.04 -22.68 -8.99
N GLU A 367 -13.82 -23.00 -9.44
CA GLU A 367 -13.48 -23.40 -10.81
C GLU A 367 -13.82 -22.35 -11.87
N ILE A 368 -13.77 -21.06 -11.51
CA ILE A 368 -14.04 -19.96 -12.44
C ILE A 368 -12.79 -19.71 -13.32
N PRO A 369 -12.91 -19.74 -14.66
CA PRO A 369 -11.79 -19.42 -15.55
C PRO A 369 -11.24 -18.01 -15.32
N SER A 370 -9.92 -17.88 -15.26
CA SER A 370 -9.23 -16.58 -15.07
C SER A 370 -9.52 -15.57 -16.19
N ALA A 371 -9.94 -16.04 -17.37
CA ALA A 371 -10.37 -15.20 -18.48
C ALA A 371 -11.63 -14.37 -18.18
N TRP A 372 -12.49 -14.84 -17.27
CA TRP A 372 -13.72 -14.13 -16.88
C TRP A 372 -13.44 -13.02 -15.84
N LEU A 373 -12.29 -13.10 -15.17
CA LEU A 373 -11.82 -12.18 -14.13
C LEU A 373 -10.87 -11.11 -14.70
N GLN A 374 -11.26 -10.51 -15.82
CA GLN A 374 -10.50 -9.46 -16.51
C GLN A 374 -11.35 -8.18 -16.66
N PRO A 375 -10.80 -7.00 -16.33
CA PRO A 375 -9.45 -6.72 -15.83
C PRO A 375 -9.26 -7.17 -14.38
N ALA A 376 -8.03 -7.44 -13.95
CA ALA A 376 -7.74 -7.77 -12.56
C ALA A 376 -8.23 -6.67 -11.60
N LEU A 377 -8.67 -7.04 -10.39
CA LEU A 377 -9.07 -6.09 -9.36
C LEU A 377 -7.95 -5.07 -9.11
N LEU A 378 -8.34 -3.79 -9.03
CA LEU A 378 -7.45 -2.64 -8.87
C LEU A 378 -6.32 -2.61 -9.92
N ASP A 379 -6.57 -3.07 -11.15
CA ASP A 379 -5.59 -3.17 -12.23
C ASP A 379 -4.36 -4.02 -11.90
N GLY A 380 -4.46 -4.92 -10.92
CA GLY A 380 -3.34 -5.71 -10.43
C GLY A 380 -2.40 -4.96 -9.47
N LYS A 381 -2.76 -3.75 -9.05
CA LYS A 381 -2.02 -2.90 -8.11
C LYS A 381 -2.38 -3.17 -6.64
N SER A 382 -2.65 -4.43 -6.29
CA SER A 382 -2.92 -4.78 -4.89
C SER A 382 -1.73 -4.48 -3.98
N GLN A 383 -0.52 -4.44 -4.54
CA GLN A 383 0.69 -4.10 -3.78
C GLN A 383 0.82 -2.60 -3.48
N ASP A 384 0.25 -1.75 -4.32
CA ASP A 384 0.20 -0.31 -4.10
C ASP A 384 -0.61 0.01 -2.83
N LEU A 385 -1.61 -0.82 -2.49
CA LEU A 385 -2.35 -0.69 -1.22
C LEU A 385 -1.44 -0.82 0.01
N ILE A 386 -0.44 -1.72 -0.05
CA ILE A 386 0.56 -1.84 1.02
C ILE A 386 1.43 -0.59 1.07
N GLU A 387 1.81 -0.07 -0.10
CA GLU A 387 2.61 1.16 -0.15
C GLU A 387 1.85 2.35 0.41
N ASP A 388 0.57 2.48 0.08
CA ASP A 388 -0.28 3.57 0.56
C ASP A 388 -0.59 3.41 2.06
N TYR A 389 -0.76 2.17 2.54
CA TYR A 389 -0.80 1.86 3.97
C TYR A 389 0.47 2.34 4.70
N VAL A 390 1.66 1.94 4.22
CA VAL A 390 2.93 2.34 4.83
C VAL A 390 3.09 3.85 4.77
N LYS A 391 2.79 4.51 3.64
CA LYS A 391 2.85 5.97 3.51
C LYS A 391 1.92 6.67 4.52
N LEU A 392 0.71 6.16 4.71
CA LEU A 392 -0.25 6.75 5.65
C LEU A 392 0.24 6.65 7.09
N ILE A 393 0.79 5.49 7.50
CA ILE A 393 1.39 5.31 8.83
C ILE A 393 2.58 6.25 9.02
N VAL A 394 3.47 6.31 8.04
CA VAL A 394 4.67 7.15 8.11
C VAL A 394 4.30 8.62 8.19
N SER A 395 3.34 9.07 7.38
CA SER A 395 2.87 10.46 7.42
C SER A 395 2.27 10.83 8.77
N LYS A 396 1.51 9.92 9.39
CA LYS A 396 0.98 10.15 10.75
C LYS A 396 2.08 10.17 11.79
N LEU A 397 3.00 9.20 11.77
CA LEU A 397 4.16 9.19 12.67
C LEU A 397 4.97 10.48 12.54
N ASP A 398 5.14 10.97 11.31
CA ASP A 398 5.90 12.17 10.98
C ASP A 398 5.25 13.46 11.52
N GLU A 399 3.95 13.62 11.31
CA GLU A 399 3.16 14.75 11.80
C GLU A 399 3.21 14.84 13.32
N TRP A 400 2.95 13.71 14.00
CA TRP A 400 2.95 13.62 15.45
C TRP A 400 4.34 13.90 16.02
N THR A 401 5.38 13.28 15.46
CA THR A 401 6.75 13.50 15.91
C THR A 401 7.17 14.96 15.73
N THR A 402 6.76 15.59 14.62
CA THR A 402 7.07 17.01 14.37
C THR A 402 6.37 17.93 15.38
N ASN A 403 5.13 17.62 15.77
CA ASN A 403 4.42 18.40 16.79
C ASN A 403 5.05 18.19 18.17
N LEU A 404 5.39 16.95 18.53
CA LEU A 404 6.06 16.62 19.79
C LEU A 404 7.43 17.30 19.87
N MET A 405 8.25 17.20 18.82
CA MET A 405 9.56 17.85 18.78
C MET A 405 9.46 19.37 18.89
N ARG A 406 8.46 19.99 18.24
CA ARG A 406 8.22 21.43 18.39
C ARG A 406 7.94 21.81 19.84
N GLU A 407 7.14 21.02 20.54
CA GLU A 407 6.84 21.26 21.95
C GLU A 407 8.08 21.12 22.84
N GLU A 408 8.79 20.00 22.73
CA GLU A 408 9.96 19.69 23.56
C GLU A 408 11.13 20.65 23.30
N THR A 409 11.41 20.99 22.04
CA THR A 409 12.45 21.97 21.71
C THR A 409 12.09 23.38 22.18
N THR A 410 10.81 23.75 22.17
CA THR A 410 10.33 25.01 22.74
C THR A 410 10.56 25.03 24.25
N LYS A 411 10.22 23.95 24.97
CA LYS A 411 10.52 23.83 26.42
C LYS A 411 12.03 23.97 26.67
N PHE A 412 12.86 23.30 25.88
CA PHE A 412 14.31 23.34 25.98
C PHE A 412 14.93 24.72 25.70
N GLN A 413 14.38 25.48 24.76
CA GLN A 413 14.89 26.83 24.40
C GLN A 413 14.47 27.90 25.42
N TRP A 414 13.20 27.88 25.84
CA TRP A 414 12.67 28.94 26.71
C TRP A 414 12.91 28.69 28.20
N ARG A 415 13.01 27.43 28.63
CA ARG A 415 13.38 27.03 30.00
C ARG A 415 12.58 27.76 31.08
N THR A 416 11.27 27.91 30.84
CA THR A 416 10.38 28.68 31.74
C THR A 416 10.13 28.01 33.09
N ARG A 417 10.43 26.71 33.21
CA ARG A 417 10.32 25.87 34.41
C ARG A 417 11.53 24.94 34.45
N GLU A 418 11.84 24.41 35.61
CA GLU A 418 12.86 23.35 35.74
C GLU A 418 12.37 22.05 35.07
N PRO A 419 13.29 21.18 34.61
CA PRO A 419 12.95 19.84 34.14
C PRO A 419 12.26 19.01 35.22
N GLU A 420 11.54 17.97 34.82
CA GLU A 420 10.89 17.08 35.77
C GLU A 420 11.92 16.22 36.50
N GLU A 421 11.72 16.04 37.81
CA GLU A 421 12.56 15.18 38.64
C GLU A 421 11.83 13.85 38.93
N GLY A 422 12.45 12.75 38.56
CA GLY A 422 11.95 11.40 38.84
C GLY A 422 12.02 11.04 40.32
N GLN A 423 11.40 9.92 40.70
CA GLN A 423 11.49 9.40 42.08
C GLN A 423 12.91 8.99 42.49
N ASP A 424 13.79 8.81 41.50
CA ASP A 424 15.21 8.51 41.61
C ASP A 424 16.10 9.77 41.67
N GLY A 425 15.50 10.97 41.64
CA GLY A 425 16.21 12.25 41.64
C GLY A 425 16.74 12.66 40.25
N LEU A 426 16.52 11.83 39.22
CA LEU A 426 17.04 12.09 37.87
C LEU A 426 16.15 13.09 37.14
N PHE A 427 16.77 14.05 36.45
CA PHE A 427 16.02 14.93 35.56
C PHE A 427 15.57 14.21 34.30
N GLY A 428 14.41 14.59 33.79
CA GLY A 428 13.86 14.11 32.53
C GLY A 428 12.92 15.11 31.88
N MET A 429 12.57 14.83 30.63
CA MET A 429 11.56 15.53 29.87
C MET A 429 10.41 14.57 29.56
N GLU A 430 9.24 15.12 29.24
CA GLU A 430 7.99 14.35 29.10
C GLU A 430 7.93 13.59 27.76
N GLY A 431 8.61 14.08 26.71
CA GLY A 431 8.36 13.63 25.35
C GLY A 431 8.79 12.20 24.99
N VAL A 432 9.70 11.57 25.75
CA VAL A 432 10.25 10.24 25.39
C VAL A 432 9.18 9.15 25.44
N VAL A 433 8.36 9.15 26.50
CA VAL A 433 7.35 8.09 26.72
C VAL A 433 6.29 8.16 25.64
N ASP A 434 5.79 9.36 25.34
CA ASP A 434 4.79 9.60 24.31
C ASP A 434 5.30 9.20 22.92
N PHE A 435 6.55 9.53 22.61
CA PHE A 435 7.17 9.15 21.34
C PHE A 435 7.23 7.63 21.17
N PHE A 436 7.71 6.88 22.18
CA PHE A 436 7.81 5.43 22.08
C PHE A 436 6.46 4.73 22.19
N GLN A 437 5.47 5.30 22.89
CA GLN A 437 4.10 4.79 22.87
C GLN A 437 3.52 4.86 21.45
N LEU A 438 3.72 5.99 20.75
CA LEU A 438 3.30 6.16 19.37
C LEU A 438 4.00 5.18 18.42
N VAL A 439 5.32 5.03 18.54
CA VAL A 439 6.08 4.06 17.73
C VAL A 439 5.59 2.63 17.96
N ASN A 440 5.35 2.23 19.21
CA ASN A 440 4.82 0.91 19.53
C ASN A 440 3.44 0.69 18.90
N GLN A 441 2.54 1.66 18.98
CA GLN A 441 1.22 1.58 18.37
C GLN A 441 1.32 1.33 16.85
N GLN A 442 2.19 2.05 16.13
CA GLN A 442 2.36 1.84 14.68
C GLN A 442 2.97 0.47 14.34
N CYS A 443 3.91 0.00 15.16
CA CYS A 443 4.47 -1.35 15.03
C CYS A 443 3.39 -2.43 15.28
N ASP A 444 2.50 -2.22 16.24
CA ASP A 444 1.42 -3.15 16.58
C ASP A 444 0.37 -3.21 15.45
N LEU A 445 -0.02 -2.06 14.87
CA LEU A 445 -0.86 -2.04 13.67
C LEU A 445 -0.23 -2.81 12.50
N ALA A 446 1.09 -2.72 12.35
CA ALA A 446 1.81 -3.48 11.33
C ALA A 446 1.91 -4.98 11.66
N LEU A 447 1.96 -5.35 12.94
CA LEU A 447 1.90 -6.76 13.39
C LEU A 447 0.53 -7.39 13.11
N ASP A 448 -0.56 -6.66 13.34
CA ASP A 448 -1.92 -7.12 13.05
C ASP A 448 -2.12 -7.51 11.58
N SER A 449 -1.33 -6.93 10.67
CA SER A 449 -1.34 -7.28 9.24
C SER A 449 -0.85 -8.70 8.93
N ASN A 450 -0.17 -9.35 9.89
CA ASN A 450 0.51 -10.64 9.75
C ASN A 450 1.47 -10.72 8.53
N GLN A 451 2.00 -9.58 8.09
CA GLN A 451 2.94 -9.49 6.98
C GLN A 451 4.28 -8.93 7.45
N GLY A 452 5.27 -9.82 7.67
CA GLY A 452 6.61 -9.43 8.12
C GLY A 452 7.31 -8.41 7.22
N ALA A 453 6.99 -8.36 5.92
CA ALA A 453 7.48 -7.34 5.00
C ALA A 453 6.95 -5.93 5.32
N VAL A 454 5.69 -5.82 5.77
CA VAL A 454 5.06 -4.55 6.13
C VAL A 454 5.65 -4.05 7.44
N LEU A 455 5.77 -4.93 8.44
CA LEU A 455 6.40 -4.62 9.71
C LEU A 455 7.85 -4.12 9.54
N ALA A 456 8.67 -4.84 8.77
CA ALA A 456 10.05 -4.43 8.54
C ALA A 456 10.14 -3.04 7.87
N ARG A 457 9.19 -2.69 6.98
CA ARG A 457 9.12 -1.36 6.39
C ARG A 457 8.70 -0.30 7.40
N VAL A 458 7.66 -0.54 8.20
CA VAL A 458 7.20 0.39 9.24
C VAL A 458 8.33 0.66 10.23
N VAL A 459 9.02 -0.39 10.72
CA VAL A 459 10.18 -0.23 11.61
C VAL A 459 11.32 0.56 10.96
N THR A 460 11.60 0.30 9.67
CA THR A 460 12.64 1.05 8.94
C THR A 460 12.31 2.54 8.87
N GLU A 461 11.05 2.90 8.63
CA GLU A 461 10.63 4.29 8.59
C GLU A 461 10.57 4.91 9.99
N SER A 462 10.13 4.17 11.01
CA SER A 462 10.21 4.61 12.41
C SER A 462 11.65 4.90 12.84
N ALA A 463 12.61 4.04 12.49
CA ALA A 463 14.02 4.26 12.76
C ALA A 463 14.57 5.52 12.06
N LYS A 464 14.10 5.84 10.84
CA LYS A 464 14.45 7.11 10.19
C LYS A 464 13.89 8.32 10.93
N VAL A 465 12.65 8.23 11.44
CA VAL A 465 12.06 9.29 12.27
C VAL A 465 12.88 9.49 13.55
N MET A 466 13.27 8.40 14.23
CA MET A 466 14.19 8.46 15.39
C MET A 466 15.50 9.17 15.04
N ARG A 467 16.14 8.80 13.91
CA ARG A 467 17.37 9.45 13.44
C ARG A 467 17.19 10.94 13.17
N ARG A 468 16.04 11.35 12.62
CA ARG A 468 15.75 12.78 12.40
C ARG A 468 15.62 13.54 13.71
N VAL A 469 14.88 12.98 14.68
CA VAL A 469 14.74 13.54 16.03
C VAL A 469 16.11 13.72 16.68
N GLN A 470 16.98 12.71 16.59
CA GLN A 470 18.35 12.78 17.12
C GLN A 470 19.18 13.88 16.47
N GLN A 471 19.11 14.04 15.14
CA GLN A 471 19.80 15.11 14.41
C GLN A 471 19.30 16.50 14.82
N GLU A 472 18.00 16.64 15.04
CA GLU A 472 17.40 17.89 15.52
C GLU A 472 17.91 18.22 16.94
N TRP A 473 17.93 17.26 17.85
CA TRP A 473 18.51 17.44 19.18
C TRP A 473 20.00 17.81 19.15
N LEU A 474 20.80 17.16 18.31
CA LEU A 474 22.22 17.53 18.13
C LEU A 474 22.37 18.99 17.70
N SER A 475 21.51 19.45 16.79
CA SER A 475 21.52 20.84 16.33
C SER A 475 21.07 21.82 17.40
N VAL A 476 20.01 21.50 18.14
CA VAL A 476 19.45 22.37 19.20
C VAL A 476 20.45 22.52 20.35
N VAL A 477 21.02 21.42 20.85
CA VAL A 477 22.03 21.46 21.91
C VAL A 477 23.27 22.25 21.47
N ALA A 478 23.71 22.06 20.22
CA ALA A 478 24.85 22.79 19.68
C ALA A 478 24.60 24.30 19.62
N GLU A 479 23.42 24.71 19.18
CA GLU A 479 23.08 26.13 19.06
C GLU A 479 22.88 26.77 20.44
N GLU A 480 22.16 26.13 21.36
CA GLU A 480 21.96 26.67 22.71
C GLU A 480 23.27 26.77 23.49
N ALA A 481 24.16 25.77 23.40
CA ALA A 481 25.48 25.84 24.00
C ALA A 481 26.34 26.98 23.41
N ARG A 482 26.25 27.21 22.10
CA ARG A 482 26.92 28.32 21.42
C ARG A 482 26.38 29.68 21.87
N LEU A 483 25.05 29.80 21.96
CA LEU A 483 24.38 31.02 22.43
C LEU A 483 24.77 31.36 23.87
N GLN A 484 24.82 30.35 24.75
CA GLN A 484 25.28 30.50 26.14
C GLN A 484 26.74 31.02 26.22
N ALA A 485 27.60 30.60 25.28
CA ALA A 485 29.01 30.98 25.27
C ALA A 485 29.28 32.36 24.62
N GLU A 486 28.50 32.77 23.62
CA GLU A 486 28.74 34.00 22.85
C GLU A 486 27.96 35.22 23.36
N LYS A 487 26.74 35.02 23.86
CA LYS A 487 25.85 36.12 24.28
C LYS A 487 26.06 36.48 25.75
N LYS A 488 25.53 37.65 26.12
CA LYS A 488 25.52 38.06 27.52
C LYS A 488 24.53 37.20 28.32
N PRO A 489 24.80 36.91 29.61
CA PRO A 489 23.89 36.14 30.47
C PRO A 489 22.47 36.70 30.56
N GLU A 490 22.28 38.00 30.35
CA GLU A 490 20.97 38.68 30.38
C GLU A 490 20.13 38.40 29.12
N GLU A 491 20.76 37.94 28.03
CA GLU A 491 20.12 37.69 26.73
C GLU A 491 19.82 36.20 26.49
N VAL A 492 20.21 35.32 27.42
CA VAL A 492 20.03 33.86 27.32
C VAL A 492 19.25 33.36 28.53
N PRO A 493 18.19 32.56 28.35
CA PRO A 493 17.47 31.95 29.46
C PRO A 493 18.41 31.07 30.30
N GLY A 494 18.32 31.17 31.63
CA GLY A 494 19.02 30.26 32.55
C GLY A 494 18.48 28.82 32.47
N GLY A 495 19.08 27.91 33.24
CA GLY A 495 18.60 26.52 33.33
C GLY A 495 19.12 25.57 32.25
N LEU A 496 20.09 25.98 31.43
CA LEU A 496 20.57 25.15 30.30
C LEU A 496 21.24 23.87 30.79
N VAL A 497 21.92 23.91 31.93
CA VAL A 497 22.64 22.77 32.50
C VAL A 497 21.66 21.65 32.84
N GLU A 498 20.59 21.99 33.56
CA GLU A 498 19.53 21.11 34.02
C GLU A 498 18.81 20.47 32.83
N TYR A 499 18.50 21.26 31.79
CA TYR A 499 17.88 20.74 30.57
C TYR A 499 18.81 19.83 29.75
N VAL A 500 20.13 20.09 29.73
CA VAL A 500 21.10 19.20 29.07
C VAL A 500 21.27 17.89 29.85
N ILE A 501 21.21 17.92 31.19
CA ILE A 501 21.17 16.72 32.03
C ILE A 501 19.90 15.90 31.73
N ALA A 502 18.73 16.56 31.74
CA ALA A 502 17.45 15.93 31.44
C ALA A 502 17.47 15.25 30.06
N LEU A 503 17.95 15.95 29.03
CA LEU A 503 18.07 15.42 27.68
C LEU A 503 19.01 14.20 27.63
N ALA A 504 20.17 14.26 28.30
CA ALA A 504 21.11 13.14 28.34
C ALA A 504 20.49 11.88 28.94
N ASN A 505 19.79 12.01 30.07
CA ASN A 505 19.07 10.92 30.72
C ASN A 505 18.01 10.32 29.79
N ASP A 506 17.27 11.17 29.10
CA ASP A 506 16.22 10.78 28.18
C ASP A 506 16.73 10.10 26.91
N GLN A 507 17.93 10.43 26.45
CA GLN A 507 18.56 9.69 25.35
C GLN A 507 18.90 8.26 25.75
N LEU A 508 19.38 8.05 26.98
CA LEU A 508 19.65 6.69 27.47
C LEU A 508 18.35 5.90 27.64
N LYS A 509 17.30 6.51 28.22
CA LYS A 509 15.96 5.89 28.26
C LYS A 509 15.44 5.54 26.86
N SER A 510 15.68 6.41 25.89
CA SER A 510 15.28 6.19 24.49
C SER A 510 16.03 5.02 23.85
N ALA A 511 17.32 4.85 24.17
CA ALA A 511 18.10 3.68 23.75
C ALA A 511 17.50 2.39 24.34
N ASP A 512 17.18 2.37 25.64
CA ASP A 512 16.56 1.22 26.31
C ASP A 512 15.20 0.87 25.69
N HIS A 513 14.37 1.87 25.37
CA HIS A 513 13.09 1.65 24.69
C HIS A 513 13.26 1.08 23.27
N ALA A 514 14.25 1.56 22.52
CA ALA A 514 14.57 1.04 21.19
C ALA A 514 15.10 -0.41 21.26
N GLU A 515 15.92 -0.73 22.25
CA GLU A 515 16.40 -2.10 22.50
C GLU A 515 15.26 -3.04 22.89
N ALA A 516 14.38 -2.62 23.81
CA ALA A 516 13.20 -3.37 24.21
C ALA A 516 12.25 -3.61 23.02
N LEU A 517 12.07 -2.60 22.15
CA LEU A 517 11.31 -2.74 20.91
C LEU A 517 11.96 -3.77 19.98
N SER A 518 13.29 -3.73 19.81
CA SER A 518 14.00 -4.71 18.98
C SER A 518 13.81 -6.13 19.51
N ALA A 519 14.07 -6.35 20.81
CA ALA A 519 13.91 -7.66 21.45
C ALA A 519 12.49 -8.23 21.30
N ARG A 520 11.47 -7.37 21.42
CA ARG A 520 10.07 -7.76 21.22
C ARG A 520 9.77 -8.16 19.78
N LEU A 521 10.16 -7.34 18.80
CA LEU A 521 9.84 -7.58 17.38
C LEU A 521 10.63 -8.75 16.80
N GLU A 522 11.86 -8.98 17.25
CA GLU A 522 12.72 -10.08 16.81
C GLU A 522 12.11 -11.47 17.06
N GLN A 523 11.29 -11.62 18.11
CA GLN A 523 10.60 -12.88 18.43
C GLN A 523 9.39 -13.15 17.53
N LEU A 524 8.89 -12.13 16.83
CA LEU A 524 7.63 -12.18 16.07
C LEU A 524 7.85 -12.31 14.55
N VAL A 525 9.11 -12.27 14.09
CA VAL A 525 9.45 -12.27 12.66
C VAL A 525 10.36 -13.43 12.28
N SER A 526 10.36 -13.77 10.98
CA SER A 526 11.31 -14.74 10.43
C SER A 526 12.72 -14.14 10.34
N GLU A 527 13.73 -15.01 10.26
CA GLU A 527 15.14 -14.57 10.28
C GLU A 527 15.52 -13.59 9.17
N LYS A 528 14.84 -13.65 8.03
CA LYS A 528 15.03 -12.70 6.94
C LYS A 528 14.70 -11.26 7.35
N TYR A 529 13.62 -11.06 8.11
CA TYR A 529 13.17 -9.73 8.52
C TYR A 529 13.79 -9.30 9.85
N LYS A 530 14.15 -10.26 10.71
CA LYS A 530 14.87 -10.05 11.97
C LYS A 530 16.15 -9.24 11.75
N ALA A 531 17.00 -9.68 10.81
CA ALA A 531 18.26 -9.00 10.52
C ALA A 531 18.07 -7.53 10.08
N VAL A 532 17.00 -7.23 9.34
CA VAL A 532 16.70 -5.87 8.88
C VAL A 532 16.21 -4.99 10.03
N ILE A 533 15.29 -5.51 10.85
CA ILE A 533 14.73 -4.80 12.01
C ILE A 533 15.84 -4.50 13.02
N SER A 534 16.63 -5.51 13.38
CA SER A 534 17.73 -5.39 14.33
C SER A 534 18.77 -4.37 13.86
N ALA A 535 19.18 -4.42 12.58
CA ALA A 535 20.12 -3.45 12.03
C ALA A 535 19.59 -2.00 12.11
N ARG A 536 18.31 -1.77 11.79
CA ARG A 536 17.72 -0.42 11.81
C ARG A 536 17.52 0.13 13.22
N LEU A 537 17.12 -0.71 14.17
CA LEU A 537 16.96 -0.28 15.56
C LEU A 537 18.32 -0.10 16.24
N ASN A 538 19.33 -0.93 15.94
CA ASN A 538 20.69 -0.72 16.42
C ASN A 538 21.29 0.60 15.90
N GLU A 539 21.07 0.93 14.61
CA GLU A 539 21.43 2.26 14.08
C GLU A 539 20.75 3.40 14.86
N ALA A 540 19.50 3.23 15.29
CA ALA A 540 18.79 4.24 16.09
C ALA A 540 19.34 4.32 17.53
N ILE A 541 19.66 3.18 18.16
CA ILE A 541 20.30 3.11 19.48
C ILE A 541 21.62 3.87 19.48
N ASP A 542 22.50 3.60 18.50
CA ASP A 542 23.78 4.31 18.35
C ASP A 542 23.57 5.83 18.27
N GLY A 543 22.53 6.26 17.53
CA GLY A 543 22.21 7.67 17.40
C GLY A 543 21.72 8.34 18.69
N TYR A 544 21.01 7.64 19.58
CA TYR A 544 20.67 8.17 20.90
C TYR A 544 21.92 8.32 21.76
N LEU A 545 22.85 7.35 21.70
CA LEU A 545 24.12 7.43 22.41
C LEU A 545 24.99 8.59 21.91
N ASP A 546 24.98 8.89 20.61
CA ASP A 546 25.65 10.06 20.03
C ASP A 546 25.10 11.38 20.59
N VAL A 547 23.78 11.50 20.77
CA VAL A 547 23.15 12.67 21.38
C VAL A 547 23.52 12.77 22.85
N ALA A 548 23.47 11.67 23.60
CA ALA A 548 23.89 11.64 25.02
C ALA A 548 25.34 12.12 25.18
N LYS A 549 26.25 11.64 24.31
CA LYS A 549 27.65 12.08 24.26
C LYS A 549 27.80 13.58 23.96
N ARG A 550 26.99 14.12 23.06
CA ARG A 550 27.01 15.56 22.80
C ARG A 550 26.57 16.34 24.03
N CYS A 551 25.60 15.83 24.79
CA CYS A 551 25.15 16.43 26.04
C CYS A 551 26.28 16.42 27.09
N THR A 552 26.92 15.26 27.34
CA THR A 552 28.05 15.18 28.29
C THR A 552 29.21 16.10 27.89
N SER A 553 29.52 16.17 26.59
CA SER A 553 30.54 17.09 26.09
C SER A 553 30.16 18.53 26.42
N SER A 554 28.91 18.94 26.18
CA SER A 554 28.40 20.29 26.44
C SER A 554 28.43 20.64 27.94
N LEU A 555 28.08 19.69 28.81
CA LEU A 555 28.20 19.85 30.27
C LEU A 555 29.64 20.15 30.71
N ILE A 556 30.62 19.48 30.10
CA ILE A 556 32.05 19.75 30.35
C ILE A 556 32.43 21.14 29.81
N GLU A 557 31.91 21.55 28.65
CA GLU A 557 32.15 22.91 28.12
C GLU A 557 31.66 23.99 29.07
N PHE A 558 30.51 23.79 29.73
CA PHE A 558 29.97 24.73 30.72
C PHE A 558 30.93 24.90 31.90
N VAL A 559 31.40 23.79 32.49
CA VAL A 559 32.40 23.82 33.57
C VAL A 559 33.66 24.58 33.13
N PHE A 560 34.20 24.27 31.94
CA PHE A 560 35.44 24.90 31.47
C PHE A 560 35.28 26.34 30.97
N ASN A 561 34.07 26.78 30.63
CA ASN A 561 33.80 28.18 30.32
C ASN A 561 33.92 29.04 31.59
N ASP A 562 33.40 28.55 32.71
CA ASP A 562 33.52 29.22 34.02
C ASP A 562 34.95 29.15 34.58
N LEU A 563 35.65 28.03 34.35
CA LEU A 563 37.06 27.89 34.71
C LEU A 563 38.02 28.64 33.80
N ARG A 564 37.58 29.17 32.64
CA ARG A 564 38.45 29.81 31.64
C ARG A 564 39.28 30.97 32.20
N PRO A 565 38.76 31.88 33.04
CA PRO A 565 39.57 32.96 33.61
C PRO A 565 40.68 32.44 34.54
N VAL A 566 40.36 31.44 35.37
CA VAL A 566 41.28 30.88 36.38
C VAL A 566 42.34 30.00 35.73
N THR A 567 41.95 29.17 34.75
CA THR A 567 42.87 28.30 34.01
C THR A 567 43.89 29.06 33.16
N LYS A 568 43.59 30.27 32.70
CA LYS A 568 44.56 31.15 32.01
C LYS A 568 45.67 31.65 32.93
N GLU A 569 45.42 31.71 34.23
CA GLU A 569 46.41 32.14 35.23
C GLU A 569 47.35 30.99 35.65
N LEU A 570 47.12 29.75 35.21
CA LEU A 570 48.03 28.62 35.46
C LEU A 570 49.42 28.90 34.87
N ILE A 571 50.46 28.59 35.65
CA ILE A 571 51.87 28.76 35.27
C ILE A 571 52.25 30.24 35.00
N THR A 572 51.51 31.18 35.59
CA THR A 572 51.84 32.62 35.61
C THR A 572 52.41 33.06 36.96
N SER A 573 52.71 34.36 37.13
CA SER A 573 53.06 34.91 38.44
C SER A 573 51.93 34.73 39.47
N THR A 574 50.66 34.83 39.03
CA THR A 574 49.47 34.70 39.88
C THR A 574 49.32 33.29 40.43
N TRP A 575 49.79 32.27 39.70
CA TRP A 575 49.76 30.87 40.13
C TRP A 575 50.64 30.61 41.37
N TYR A 576 51.74 31.36 41.53
CA TYR A 576 52.63 31.26 42.69
C TYR A 576 52.05 31.91 43.95
N SER A 577 51.39 33.06 43.81
CA SER A 577 50.87 33.84 44.95
C SER A 577 49.39 33.58 45.27
N GLY A 578 48.61 33.11 44.30
CA GLY A 578 47.16 32.92 44.39
C GLY A 578 46.74 31.49 44.74
N GLN A 579 45.43 31.27 44.84
CA GLN A 579 44.81 29.97 45.10
C GLN A 579 44.11 29.43 43.83
N ILE A 580 44.87 29.25 42.76
CA ILE A 580 44.33 28.88 41.44
C ILE A 580 43.74 27.46 41.45
N MET A 581 44.49 26.45 41.91
CA MET A 581 44.00 25.06 41.93
C MET A 581 42.82 24.84 42.90
N PRO A 582 42.82 25.39 44.13
CA PRO A 582 41.63 25.34 44.99
C PRO A 582 40.37 25.91 44.33
N GLN A 583 40.48 27.06 43.63
CA GLN A 583 39.34 27.63 42.90
C GLN A 583 38.84 26.72 41.79
N ILE A 584 39.75 26.05 41.05
CA ILE A 584 39.38 25.07 40.04
C ILE A 584 38.63 23.90 40.67
N VAL A 585 39.17 23.32 41.74
CA VAL A 585 38.57 22.16 42.42
C VAL A 585 37.19 22.49 43.00
N GLU A 586 37.03 23.64 43.67
CA GLU A 586 35.74 24.02 44.25
C GLU A 586 34.68 24.29 43.18
N THR A 587 35.04 24.97 42.08
CA THR A 587 34.10 25.18 40.97
C THR A 587 33.68 23.85 40.33
N MET A 588 34.63 22.92 40.13
CA MET A 588 34.30 21.58 39.62
C MET A 588 33.44 20.79 40.62
N ARG A 589 33.70 20.93 41.92
CA ARG A 589 32.93 20.28 42.98
C ARG A 589 31.46 20.72 42.97
N ASP A 590 31.20 22.02 42.81
CA ASP A 590 29.84 22.55 42.74
C ASP A 590 29.07 21.90 41.58
N TYR A 591 29.62 21.92 40.36
CA TYR A 591 29.01 21.25 39.20
C TYR A 591 28.86 19.74 39.38
N MET A 592 29.86 19.06 39.92
CA MET A 592 29.85 17.60 40.05
C MET A 592 28.84 17.11 41.08
N ASN A 593 28.57 17.89 42.13
CA ASN A 593 27.52 17.57 43.08
C ASN A 593 26.14 17.60 42.40
N ASP A 594 25.87 18.62 41.58
CA ASP A 594 24.61 18.74 40.84
C ASP A 594 24.47 17.64 39.78
N TYR A 595 25.56 17.35 39.06
CA TYR A 595 25.58 16.27 38.06
C TYR A 595 25.37 14.91 38.71
N GLN A 596 25.98 14.64 39.86
CA GLN A 596 25.81 13.36 40.54
C GLN A 596 24.38 13.15 41.07
N ALA A 597 23.71 14.23 41.48
CA ALA A 597 22.35 14.16 41.99
C ALA A 597 21.32 13.86 40.89
N HIS A 598 21.50 14.44 39.69
CA HIS A 598 20.45 14.46 38.69
C HIS A 598 20.76 13.70 37.38
N LEU A 599 22.02 13.33 37.13
CA LEU A 599 22.43 12.60 35.94
C LEU A 599 22.42 11.09 36.20
N ASN A 600 22.07 10.32 35.18
CA ASN A 600 22.11 8.86 35.26
C ASN A 600 23.53 8.39 35.62
N PRO A 601 23.69 7.45 36.57
CA PRO A 601 25.01 7.00 37.04
C PRO A 601 25.96 6.55 35.93
N SER A 602 25.45 5.85 34.91
CA SER A 602 26.28 5.38 33.78
C SER A 602 26.78 6.52 32.91
N ILE A 603 25.97 7.57 32.74
CA ILE A 603 26.38 8.79 32.01
C ILE A 603 27.36 9.60 32.86
N PHE A 604 27.12 9.67 34.17
CA PHE A 604 27.99 10.37 35.11
C PHE A 604 29.40 9.77 35.17
N GLU A 605 29.54 8.44 35.18
CA GLU A 605 30.85 7.78 35.11
C GLU A 605 31.64 8.17 33.86
N ILE A 606 30.97 8.25 32.70
CA ILE A 606 31.59 8.66 31.44
C ILE A 606 31.98 10.13 31.48
N LEU A 607 31.08 10.99 31.96
CA LEU A 607 31.34 12.42 32.13
C LEU A 607 32.54 12.66 33.05
N LEU A 608 32.67 11.88 34.14
CA LEU A 608 33.77 11.98 35.10
C LEU A 608 35.13 11.69 34.45
N GLU A 609 35.21 10.65 33.62
CA GLU A 609 36.43 10.33 32.86
C GLU A 609 36.81 11.45 31.89
N ASP A 610 35.84 11.92 31.10
CA ASP A 610 36.06 12.98 30.11
C ASP A 610 36.43 14.32 30.80
N LEU A 611 35.86 14.60 31.98
CA LEU A 611 36.17 15.77 32.79
C LEU A 611 37.60 15.72 33.35
N LEU A 612 38.03 14.55 33.84
CA LEU A 612 39.40 14.31 34.30
C LEU A 612 40.40 14.51 33.15
N ASP A 613 40.14 13.90 32.00
CA ASP A 613 40.93 14.09 30.78
C ASP A 613 41.03 15.57 30.41
N ALA A 614 39.91 16.30 30.42
CA ALA A 614 39.86 17.72 30.10
C ALA A 614 40.69 18.57 31.08
N LEU A 615 40.67 18.26 32.38
CA LEU A 615 41.48 18.95 33.39
C LEU A 615 42.98 18.72 33.15
N LEU A 616 43.39 17.47 32.95
CA LEU A 616 44.78 17.10 32.70
C LEU A 616 45.29 17.75 31.40
N ILE A 617 44.49 17.72 30.33
CA ILE A 617 44.82 18.38 29.06
C ILE A 617 44.94 19.90 29.25
N SER A 618 44.06 20.52 30.04
CA SER A 618 44.12 21.96 30.33
C SER A 618 45.43 22.32 31.06
N TYR A 619 45.80 21.53 32.07
CA TYR A 619 47.03 21.73 32.84
C TYR A 619 48.29 21.52 31.98
N LEU A 620 48.33 20.45 31.18
CA LEU A 620 49.42 20.17 30.24
C LEU A 620 49.53 21.28 29.17
N ASN A 621 48.42 21.81 28.68
CA ASN A 621 48.43 22.95 27.76
C ASN A 621 48.96 24.22 28.43
N ALA A 622 48.66 24.46 29.71
CA ALA A 622 49.22 25.58 30.45
C ALA A 622 50.75 25.45 30.57
N LEU A 623 51.25 24.25 30.89
CA LEU A 623 52.70 23.95 30.90
C LEU A 623 53.34 24.15 29.52
N ARG A 624 52.68 23.71 28.44
CA ARG A 624 53.17 23.89 27.08
C ARG A 624 53.26 25.37 26.67
N ARG A 625 52.32 26.20 27.13
CA ARG A 625 52.25 27.64 26.82
C ARG A 625 53.03 28.50 27.80
N ALA A 626 53.66 27.89 28.80
CA ALA A 626 54.43 28.60 29.81
C ALA A 626 55.48 29.52 29.15
N PRO A 627 55.53 30.80 29.53
CA PRO A 627 56.57 31.71 29.05
C PRO A 627 57.97 31.20 29.40
N SER A 628 58.99 31.62 28.64
CA SER A 628 60.36 31.24 28.95
C SER A 628 60.75 31.75 30.34
N ARG A 629 61.39 30.88 31.13
CA ARG A 629 61.79 31.15 32.52
C ARG A 629 60.64 31.45 33.49
N ALA A 630 59.41 31.02 33.18
CA ALA A 630 58.25 31.15 34.07
C ALA A 630 58.30 30.19 35.28
N LEU A 631 58.89 29.00 35.12
CA LEU A 631 59.00 27.98 36.16
C LEU A 631 60.23 28.23 37.03
N ARG A 632 59.98 28.69 38.26
CA ARG A 632 61.00 28.95 39.31
C ARG A 632 61.42 27.67 40.02
N MET A 633 62.61 27.16 39.73
CA MET A 633 63.07 25.89 40.27
C MET A 633 63.70 26.05 41.66
N PRO A 634 63.45 25.17 42.65
CA PRO A 634 62.60 23.95 42.62
C PRO A 634 61.13 24.19 43.05
N VAL A 635 60.77 25.43 43.40
CA VAL A 635 59.45 25.78 43.97
C VAL A 635 58.30 25.40 43.03
N ALA A 636 58.50 25.57 41.72
CA ALA A 636 57.53 25.19 40.69
C ALA A 636 57.14 23.70 40.77
N ILE A 637 58.11 22.80 41.03
CA ILE A 637 57.87 21.36 41.13
C ILE A 637 56.98 21.07 42.35
N GLN A 638 57.32 21.65 43.50
CA GLN A 638 56.54 21.47 44.73
C GLN A 638 55.10 21.94 44.54
N ARG A 639 54.92 23.05 43.82
CA ARG A 639 53.61 23.58 43.51
C ARG A 639 52.81 22.67 42.56
N ILE A 640 53.41 22.20 41.46
CA ILE A 640 52.76 21.28 40.53
C ILE A 640 52.34 19.99 41.24
N LYS A 641 53.22 19.41 42.08
CA LYS A 641 52.88 18.23 42.89
C LYS A 641 51.71 18.50 43.84
N GLY A 642 51.67 19.66 44.47
CA GLY A 642 50.55 20.08 45.31
C GLY A 642 49.24 20.21 44.54
N ASP A 643 49.27 20.82 43.34
CA ASP A 643 48.09 20.95 42.48
C ASP A 643 47.57 19.58 42.02
N ILE A 644 48.47 18.69 41.60
CA ILE A 644 48.14 17.32 41.17
C ILE A 644 47.53 16.53 42.34
N SER A 645 48.12 16.60 43.54
CA SER A 645 47.58 15.94 44.73
C SER A 645 46.16 16.42 45.03
N MET A 646 45.91 17.73 44.91
CA MET A 646 44.60 18.32 45.17
C MET A 646 43.56 17.87 44.13
N ALA A 647 43.96 17.77 42.86
CA ALA A 647 43.12 17.19 41.81
C ALA A 647 42.83 15.71 42.09
N PHE A 648 43.85 14.94 42.45
CA PHE A 648 43.73 13.52 42.77
C PHE A 648 42.75 13.29 43.92
N ASP A 649 42.90 14.02 45.02
CA ASP A 649 42.03 13.94 46.21
C ASP A 649 40.57 14.31 45.90
N PHE A 650 40.35 15.20 44.91
CA PHE A 650 39.01 15.53 44.42
C PHE A 650 38.39 14.36 43.64
N PHE A 651 39.08 13.84 42.62
CA PHE A 651 38.54 12.74 41.81
C PHE A 651 38.45 11.41 42.57
N ALA A 652 39.27 11.21 43.61
CA ALA A 652 39.22 10.04 44.50
C ALA A 652 37.90 9.91 45.27
N GLN A 653 37.08 10.98 45.30
CA GLN A 653 35.73 10.95 45.89
C GLN A 653 34.72 10.22 45.00
N TYR A 654 35.01 10.11 43.70
CA TYR A 654 34.10 9.56 42.69
C TYR A 654 34.65 8.32 41.99
N LYS A 655 35.98 8.17 41.94
CA LYS A 655 36.68 7.07 41.25
C LYS A 655 37.69 6.41 42.18
N ARG A 656 37.94 5.12 41.98
CA ARG A 656 38.90 4.35 42.79
C ARG A 656 40.32 4.89 42.61
N PRO A 657 41.13 4.99 43.69
CA PRO A 657 42.49 5.50 43.60
C PRO A 657 43.39 4.77 42.61
N GLU A 658 43.26 3.45 42.48
CA GLU A 658 44.10 2.64 41.58
C GLU A 658 43.89 3.00 40.10
N ASP A 659 42.64 3.30 39.73
CA ASP A 659 42.33 3.73 38.37
C ASP A 659 42.82 5.16 38.13
N LEU A 660 42.79 6.03 39.15
CA LEU A 660 43.29 7.41 39.06
C LEU A 660 44.81 7.48 38.92
N GLU A 661 45.57 6.59 39.57
CA GLU A 661 47.03 6.52 39.41
C GLU A 661 47.43 6.34 37.94
N VAL A 662 46.68 5.52 37.19
CA VAL A 662 46.90 5.31 35.76
C VAL A 662 46.62 6.59 34.96
N ASN A 663 45.53 7.30 35.28
CA ASN A 663 45.16 8.54 34.60
C ASN A 663 46.18 9.67 34.87
N PHE A 664 46.68 9.78 36.11
CA PHE A 664 47.63 10.82 36.51
C PHE A 664 49.10 10.49 36.20
N GLU A 665 49.42 9.26 35.79
CA GLU A 665 50.80 8.82 35.47
C GLU A 665 51.52 9.77 34.48
N VAL A 666 50.79 10.32 33.51
CA VAL A 666 51.35 11.29 32.54
C VAL A 666 51.89 12.54 33.24
N MET A 667 51.20 13.02 34.29
CA MET A 667 51.63 14.18 35.06
C MET A 667 52.87 13.85 35.89
N ASP A 668 52.95 12.65 36.47
CA ASP A 668 54.13 12.21 37.22
C ASP A 668 55.38 12.09 36.33
N GLN A 669 55.22 11.58 35.10
CA GLN A 669 56.28 11.55 34.10
C GLN A 669 56.75 12.97 33.73
N VAL A 670 55.82 13.92 33.53
CA VAL A 670 56.14 15.33 33.24
C VAL A 670 56.84 16.01 34.42
N VAL A 671 56.38 15.76 35.65
CA VAL A 671 57.02 16.26 36.87
C VAL A 671 58.43 15.68 37.05
N SER A 672 58.63 14.41 36.72
CA SER A 672 59.95 13.76 36.76
C SER A 672 60.91 14.40 35.78
N MET A 673 60.47 14.64 34.53
CA MET A 673 61.27 15.39 33.53
C MET A 673 61.60 16.81 33.99
N LEU A 674 60.64 17.54 34.60
CA LEU A 674 60.88 18.88 35.14
C LEU A 674 61.86 18.88 36.32
N SER A 675 61.87 17.81 37.11
CA SER A 675 62.74 17.68 38.29
C SER A 675 64.17 17.27 37.96
N ALA A 676 64.40 16.68 36.78
CA ALA A 676 65.69 16.17 36.39
C ALA A 676 66.72 17.28 36.12
N GLY A 677 67.99 17.02 36.46
CA GLY A 677 69.11 17.88 36.07
C GLY A 677 69.44 17.74 34.58
N SER A 678 70.18 18.71 34.00
CA SER A 678 70.44 18.79 32.55
C SER A 678 71.02 17.51 31.93
N GLN A 679 71.82 16.74 32.68
CA GLN A 679 72.39 15.47 32.20
C GLN A 679 71.48 14.25 32.42
N MET A 680 70.40 14.37 33.18
CA MET A 680 69.52 13.24 33.56
C MET A 680 68.14 13.29 32.90
N VAL A 681 67.70 14.45 32.38
CA VAL A 681 66.40 14.63 31.69
C VAL A 681 66.13 13.55 30.64
N PHE A 682 67.17 13.02 29.99
CA PHE A 682 67.02 12.00 28.96
C PHE A 682 66.44 10.67 29.48
N MET A 683 66.68 10.30 30.74
CA MET A 683 66.16 9.05 31.32
C MET A 683 64.66 9.16 31.58
N ASP A 684 64.22 10.28 32.13
CA ASP A 684 62.81 10.55 32.39
C ASP A 684 62.02 10.83 31.10
N TYR A 685 62.65 11.48 30.12
CA TYR A 685 62.06 11.61 28.79
C TYR A 685 61.90 10.26 28.09
N TRP A 686 62.83 9.32 28.32
CA TRP A 686 62.78 8.01 27.67
C TRP A 686 61.57 7.17 28.11
N SER A 687 61.26 7.15 29.40
CA SER A 687 60.05 6.48 29.91
C SER A 687 58.77 7.13 29.36
N PHE A 688 58.73 8.46 29.33
CA PHE A 688 57.64 9.22 28.75
C PHE A 688 57.45 8.95 27.25
N ALA A 689 58.53 9.03 26.46
CA ALA A 689 58.47 8.92 25.00
C ALA A 689 58.09 7.51 24.51
N LYS A 690 58.41 6.47 25.28
CA LYS A 690 57.93 5.11 25.00
C LYS A 690 56.42 4.97 25.08
N LYS A 691 55.76 5.72 25.96
CA LYS A 691 54.31 5.64 26.18
C LYS A 691 53.54 6.64 25.32
N HIS A 692 54.04 7.87 25.21
CA HIS A 692 53.32 9.00 24.61
C HIS A 692 53.87 9.46 23.24
N GLY A 693 54.90 8.78 22.72
CA GLY A 693 55.60 9.15 21.51
C GLY A 693 56.60 10.31 21.72
N PRO A 694 57.24 10.81 20.65
CA PRO A 694 58.36 11.76 20.76
C PRO A 694 58.00 13.11 21.39
N GLN A 695 56.82 13.67 21.09
CA GLN A 695 56.29 14.93 21.62
C GLN A 695 57.33 16.06 21.84
N LEU A 696 58.31 16.17 20.94
CA LEU A 696 59.50 17.00 21.13
C LEU A 696 59.16 18.49 21.32
N ALA A 697 58.11 18.98 20.67
CA ALA A 697 57.67 20.37 20.80
C ALA A 697 57.14 20.69 22.21
N PHE A 698 56.47 19.74 22.86
CA PHE A 698 56.01 19.89 24.24
C PHE A 698 57.20 19.89 25.21
N VAL A 699 58.12 18.94 25.04
CA VAL A 699 59.32 18.81 25.88
C VAL A 699 60.21 20.05 25.75
N GLU A 700 60.41 20.55 24.53
CA GLU A 700 61.14 21.79 24.29
C GLU A 700 60.51 22.99 25.01
N ALA A 701 59.18 23.09 25.02
CA ALA A 701 58.47 24.18 25.68
C ALA A 701 58.66 24.15 27.21
N ILE A 702 58.49 22.98 27.84
CA ILE A 702 58.68 22.85 29.29
C ILE A 702 60.14 23.04 29.72
N MET A 703 61.11 22.66 28.88
CA MET A 703 62.54 22.90 29.16
C MET A 703 62.89 24.39 29.03
N LYS A 704 62.31 25.12 28.06
CA LYS A 704 62.48 26.59 27.92
C LYS A 704 61.79 27.37 29.04
N ALA A 705 60.76 26.81 29.65
CA ALA A 705 60.00 27.44 30.72
C ALA A 705 60.77 27.47 32.04
N ARG A 706 61.79 26.63 32.23
CA ARG A 706 62.64 26.60 33.42
C ARG A 706 63.52 27.86 33.52
N ASP A 707 63.68 28.38 34.74
CA ASP A 707 64.49 29.57 35.00
C ASP A 707 65.99 29.29 35.21
N ASP A 708 66.32 28.04 35.57
CA ASP A 708 67.68 27.53 35.83
C ASP A 708 68.44 27.10 34.57
N PHE A 709 67.74 26.91 33.45
CA PHE A 709 68.35 26.57 32.16
C PHE A 709 68.46 27.79 31.25
N ASP A 710 69.60 27.92 30.58
CA ASP A 710 69.79 28.88 29.51
C ASP A 710 69.47 28.26 28.14
N ARG A 711 69.49 29.09 27.10
CA ARG A 711 69.17 28.66 25.74
C ARG A 711 70.14 27.59 25.20
N VAL A 712 71.40 27.60 25.65
CA VAL A 712 72.42 26.65 25.19
C VAL A 712 72.16 25.28 25.81
N VAL A 713 71.93 25.24 27.12
CA VAL A 713 71.59 24.00 27.86
C VAL A 713 70.34 23.35 27.29
N VAL A 714 69.28 24.13 27.01
CA VAL A 714 68.06 23.58 26.40
C VAL A 714 68.35 23.01 25.01
N GLN A 715 69.17 23.67 24.20
CA GLN A 715 69.51 23.18 22.86
C GLN A 715 70.32 21.87 22.93
N ASP A 716 71.28 21.76 23.85
CA ASP A 716 72.07 20.55 24.08
C ASP A 716 71.21 19.37 24.56
N ILE A 717 70.26 19.63 25.47
CA ILE A 717 69.25 18.64 25.89
C ILE A 717 68.45 18.18 24.67
N MET A 718 67.86 19.12 23.91
CA MET A 718 67.01 18.77 22.78
C MET A 718 67.76 18.02 21.67
N ASP A 719 69.03 18.33 21.41
CA ASP A 719 69.83 17.59 20.43
C ASP A 719 70.16 16.18 20.90
N THR A 720 70.38 16.00 22.20
CA THR A 720 70.51 14.66 22.82
C THR A 720 69.21 13.87 22.67
N LEU A 721 68.05 14.48 22.96
CA LEU A 721 66.75 13.83 22.82
C LEU A 721 66.44 13.47 21.36
N ARG A 722 66.68 14.39 20.41
CA ARG A 722 66.49 14.16 18.97
C ARG A 722 67.36 13.03 18.45
N ARG A 723 68.61 12.94 18.90
CA ARG A 723 69.50 11.84 18.55
C ARG A 723 68.96 10.51 19.07
N LYS A 724 68.55 10.46 20.34
CA LYS A 724 67.95 9.27 20.97
C LYS A 724 66.68 8.79 20.27
N VAL A 725 65.77 9.71 19.91
CA VAL A 725 64.56 9.38 19.14
C VAL A 725 64.90 8.74 17.79
N ARG A 726 65.93 9.25 17.10
CA ARG A 726 66.40 8.68 15.82
C ARG A 726 67.10 7.34 15.98
N GLU A 727 67.96 7.20 16.99
CA GLU A 727 68.72 5.96 17.26
C GLU A 727 67.81 4.78 17.61
N GLU A 728 66.73 5.06 18.33
CA GLU A 728 65.84 4.04 18.87
C GLU A 728 64.54 3.89 18.08
N GLY A 729 64.35 4.71 17.03
CA GLY A 729 63.20 4.63 16.14
C GLY A 729 61.85 4.89 16.83
N ILE A 730 61.79 5.79 17.82
CA ILE A 730 60.54 6.09 18.53
C ILE A 730 59.57 6.77 17.56
N THR A 731 58.43 6.11 17.30
CA THR A 731 57.30 6.65 16.53
C THR A 731 56.13 6.98 17.46
N ASP A 732 55.11 7.63 16.92
CA ASP A 732 53.87 7.83 17.66
C ASP A 732 53.24 6.47 18.06
N PRO A 733 52.62 6.39 19.25
CA PRO A 733 51.99 5.17 19.73
C PRO A 733 50.81 4.76 18.82
N PRO A 734 50.51 3.44 18.71
CA PRO A 734 49.43 2.93 17.86
C PRO A 734 48.04 3.38 18.33
N GLU A 735 47.87 3.56 19.64
CA GLU A 735 46.65 4.15 20.23
C GLU A 735 46.91 5.61 20.62
N PRO A 736 45.97 6.53 20.31
CA PRO A 736 46.13 7.94 20.66
C PRO A 736 46.09 8.13 22.17
N THR A 737 47.13 8.77 22.71
CA THR A 737 47.23 9.10 24.13
C THR A 737 46.75 10.52 24.41
N ILE A 738 46.58 10.88 25.68
CA ILE A 738 46.24 12.24 26.13
C ILE A 738 47.17 13.31 25.54
N MET A 739 48.47 13.00 25.37
CA MET A 739 49.48 13.91 24.81
C MET A 739 49.24 14.25 23.34
N ASN A 740 48.58 13.39 22.57
CA ASN A 740 48.20 13.70 21.19
C ASN A 740 47.22 14.88 21.12
N ARG A 741 46.42 15.11 22.17
CA ARG A 741 45.46 16.23 22.27
C ARG A 741 46.11 17.54 22.77
N VAL A 742 47.31 17.47 23.34
CA VAL A 742 48.07 18.63 23.87
C VAL A 742 48.73 19.46 22.75
N THR A 743 48.53 19.11 21.46
CA THR A 743 49.26 19.68 20.32
C THR A 743 48.56 20.83 19.56
N ALA A 744 47.24 21.06 19.72
CA ALA A 744 46.47 22.02 18.91
C ALA A 744 46.38 23.46 19.49
N GLN A 745 46.27 24.46 18.60
CA GLN A 745 45.91 25.83 18.96
C GLN A 745 44.60 25.84 19.78
N SER A 746 44.56 26.70 20.80
CA SER A 746 43.67 26.66 21.96
C SER A 746 42.19 26.93 21.73
N THR A 747 41.67 26.84 20.51
CA THR A 747 40.32 27.29 20.18
C THR A 747 39.35 26.16 19.84
N LYS A 748 39.79 24.90 19.76
CA LYS A 748 38.95 23.74 19.40
C LYS A 748 39.28 22.48 20.21
N LEU A 749 39.43 22.63 21.53
CA LEU A 749 39.79 21.54 22.46
C LEU A 749 38.73 20.42 22.52
N LEU A 750 37.47 20.73 22.18
CA LEU A 750 36.32 19.85 22.41
C LEU A 750 35.75 19.19 21.13
N GLU A 751 36.14 19.65 19.93
CA GLU A 751 35.76 19.01 18.65
C GLU A 751 36.43 17.63 18.43
N ARG A 752 37.29 17.17 19.35
CA ARG A 752 38.12 15.96 19.20
C ARG A 752 38.17 15.05 20.44
N LEU A 753 37.08 14.96 21.19
CA LEU A 753 36.87 13.81 22.08
C LEU A 753 36.77 12.53 21.21
N PRO A 754 37.36 11.40 21.64
CA PRO A 754 37.52 10.20 20.81
C PRO A 754 36.16 9.63 20.36
N ASN A 755 36.15 8.85 19.28
CA ASN A 755 35.10 7.84 19.11
C ASN A 755 35.13 6.95 20.36
N ILE A 756 34.05 6.97 21.12
CA ILE A 756 33.90 6.18 22.34
C ILE A 756 34.05 4.72 21.95
N ASN A 757 34.74 3.94 22.79
CA ASN A 757 34.64 2.49 22.71
C ASN A 757 33.22 2.11 23.21
N LEU A 758 32.25 2.18 22.30
CA LEU A 758 30.80 2.01 22.50
C LEU A 758 30.42 0.64 23.13
N ALA A 759 31.37 -0.29 23.20
CA ALA A 759 31.19 -1.60 23.81
C ALA A 759 30.82 -1.55 25.31
N ASN A 760 31.21 -0.51 26.05
CA ASN A 760 30.83 -0.41 27.47
C ASN A 760 29.41 0.13 27.66
N ILE A 761 28.94 1.06 26.83
CA ILE A 761 27.58 1.63 26.97
C ILE A 761 26.52 0.61 26.56
N SER A 762 26.75 -0.18 25.49
CA SER A 762 25.86 -1.27 25.10
C SER A 762 25.73 -2.35 26.18
N ASN A 763 26.78 -2.55 26.99
CA ASN A 763 26.75 -3.50 28.11
C ASN A 763 26.03 -2.96 29.37
N LEU A 764 25.80 -1.64 29.45
CA LEU A 764 25.21 -0.94 30.59
C LEU A 764 23.70 -0.60 30.41
N ALA A 765 23.19 -0.59 29.17
CA ALA A 765 21.77 -0.39 28.81
C ALA A 765 20.81 -1.47 29.41
N GLY A 766 21.34 -2.60 29.88
CA GLY A 766 20.55 -3.71 30.43
C GLY A 766 19.95 -3.51 31.84
N THR A 767 20.02 -2.32 32.45
CA THR A 767 19.70 -2.13 33.88
C THR A 767 18.25 -1.75 34.20
N TYR A 768 17.45 -1.25 33.25
CA TYR A 768 16.05 -0.83 33.51
C TYR A 768 14.97 -1.88 33.23
N ALA A 769 15.28 -2.93 32.47
CA ALA A 769 14.30 -3.98 32.11
C ALA A 769 13.72 -4.71 33.34
N GLY A 770 14.49 -4.82 34.44
CA GLY A 770 14.04 -5.45 35.69
C GLY A 770 13.06 -4.62 36.52
N ARG A 771 13.03 -3.28 36.36
CA ARG A 771 12.16 -2.38 37.16
C ARG A 771 10.84 -2.02 36.46
N LEU A 772 10.76 -2.21 35.14
CA LEU A 772 9.54 -1.98 34.35
C LEU A 772 8.43 -3.02 34.59
N GLN A 773 8.79 -4.24 35.06
CA GLN A 773 7.78 -5.25 35.44
C GLN A 773 6.94 -4.84 36.67
N ASP A 774 7.51 -4.05 37.59
CA ASP A 774 6.81 -3.57 38.78
C ASP A 774 5.89 -2.35 38.50
N TYR A 775 6.25 -1.53 37.50
CA TYR A 775 5.41 -0.39 37.06
C TYR A 775 4.23 -0.84 36.18
N GLY A 776 4.38 -1.90 35.38
CA GLY A 776 3.28 -2.48 34.61
C GLY A 776 2.12 -3.02 35.48
N GLY A 777 2.40 -3.43 36.72
CA GLY A 777 1.39 -3.85 37.70
C GLY A 777 0.55 -2.68 38.24
N ARG A 778 1.18 -1.53 38.54
CA ARG A 778 0.50 -0.35 39.07
C ARG A 778 -0.34 0.42 38.04
N VAL A 779 0.06 0.37 36.76
CA VAL A 779 -0.70 1.01 35.66
C VAL A 779 -1.99 0.23 35.32
N ARG A 780 -2.02 -1.10 35.53
CA ARG A 780 -3.26 -1.90 35.42
C ARG A 780 -4.29 -1.52 36.47
N ASP A 781 -3.87 -1.32 37.72
CA ASP A 781 -4.77 -0.92 38.82
C ASP A 781 -5.34 0.50 38.61
N MET A 782 -4.59 1.42 37.99
CA MET A 782 -5.08 2.75 37.62
C MET A 782 -6.02 2.73 36.40
N SER A 783 -5.77 1.85 35.42
CA SER A 783 -6.65 1.63 34.26
C SER A 783 -8.02 1.08 34.69
N ASP A 784 -8.05 0.17 35.65
CA ASP A 784 -9.30 -0.40 36.15
C ASP A 784 -10.11 0.61 36.99
N GLN A 785 -9.44 1.52 37.72
CA GLN A 785 -10.11 2.62 38.43
C GLN A 785 -10.67 3.72 37.50
N LEU A 786 -10.09 3.90 36.31
CA LEU A 786 -10.59 4.84 35.29
C LEU A 786 -11.72 4.24 34.45
N ARG A 787 -11.77 2.91 34.29
CA ARG A 787 -12.90 2.20 33.67
C ARG A 787 -14.17 2.24 34.51
N ASP A 788 -14.06 2.28 35.84
CA ASP A 788 -15.23 2.37 36.74
C ASP A 788 -15.78 3.81 36.89
N ARG A 789 -15.17 4.80 36.23
CA ARG A 789 -15.59 6.22 36.25
C ARG A 789 -16.04 6.78 34.89
N LEU A 790 -16.08 5.95 33.85
CA LEU A 790 -16.72 6.21 32.55
C LEU A 790 -17.91 5.25 32.40
#